data_AF-A0A3M2A349-F1
#
_entry.id   AF-A0A3M2A349-F1
#
_cell.length_a   1.000
_cell.length_b   1.000
_cell.length_c   1.000
_cell.angle_alpha   90.00
_cell.angle_beta   90.00
_cell.angle_gamma   90.00
#
_symmetry.space_group_name_H-M   'P 1'
#
loop_
_entity.id
_entity.type
_entity.pdbx_description
1 polymer ?
#
loop_
_entity_poly.entity_id
_entity_poly.type
_entity_poly.pdbx_seq_one_letter_code
_entity_poly.pdbx_strand_id
1 'polypeptide(L)'
;MSWRLRNKQHKQPELFPGAEAEKDCQPVAVPAELDGGEGDEEETHEITWDELPETAVTPARYPWYNSPPRWAQWLERPFLIIEKLVNRLTGTPQLNPFYHTGTMAVFLLIIVGITGFYLFLFFQYGFTASYQAVNRMEGLFIARTMRAIHRYASGALVITTLLHAFRMLFMVRFRGARWLAWITGVVMTVILWVAGVTGYWLIWDQRAQLITTSFVRALGQTSTLAASFMAWLVRAESGRSWPILLTLLGIHVLLFLTTAVFFWLHIRRLSRPRWLPDFPWVAGMGTVLLLGGLLFPAGLLPAADLTHWPQTISIDPVFLFFLPLVGKQTAVFMWGGLLLITAVSLSLPWLLPDKSTQSVHIIKDRCTGCTKCALDCPYQAINMVERQDGKPHKYIAIENPALCVSCGICIGSCDGVAVTLGNTPPEQLWDVVAARLTWAKAFYPGTPIRLVFTCHRHAAHGAQKYLTDLTPGRTPTGESLVVVPLPCVGTLPPDLLPRALEMGATNIQVIGCPPDDCVNREGNLWTAQRLTRQRVPRLKRPFAEAPITTAWVAPNEFDEALTRPLPEYGHRLAQRGITHALHWRQFVPAFMLLALVMLTQIWLTDIEFRPFPERPSTIEVVLTDVAEPLAHSQTIANMLIQPELVLWLNGHPYWQHPLKKAQLGNSDAIPVYNTLSVSPGQYHIQLQMQDRATGVTYVLFDDVVSVAAGEIARITYENGRFPPCRGNNCPE
;
A
#
# COMPACT_ATOMS: atom_id res chain seq x y z
N MET A 1 -30.41 -5.38 -19.21
CA MET A 1 -29.95 -4.16 -18.48
C MET A 1 -28.47 -3.93 -18.76
N SER A 2 -28.12 -2.98 -19.62
CA SER A 2 -26.74 -2.48 -19.72
C SER A 2 -26.54 -1.48 -18.59
N TRP A 3 -25.56 -1.73 -17.73
CA TRP A 3 -25.16 -0.73 -16.75
C TRP A 3 -24.28 0.26 -17.49
N ARG A 4 -24.87 1.37 -17.96
CA ARG A 4 -24.05 2.54 -18.28
C ARG A 4 -23.46 2.99 -16.94
N LEU A 5 -22.18 2.67 -16.71
CA LEU A 5 -21.35 3.47 -15.83
C LEU A 5 -21.65 4.91 -16.27
N ARG A 6 -22.36 5.68 -15.42
CA ARG A 6 -22.54 7.10 -15.71
C ARG A 6 -21.14 7.58 -15.99
N ASN A 7 -20.91 8.08 -17.21
CA ASN A 7 -19.93 9.15 -17.37
C ASN A 7 -20.33 10.10 -16.26
N LYS A 8 -19.63 10.06 -15.13
CA LYS A 8 -19.51 11.26 -14.32
C LYS A 8 -18.91 12.20 -15.35
N GLN A 9 -19.77 13.01 -15.97
CA GLN A 9 -19.36 14.32 -16.40
C GLN A 9 -18.65 14.82 -15.17
N HIS A 10 -17.33 14.69 -15.15
CA HIS A 10 -16.51 15.43 -14.22
C HIS A 10 -16.92 16.84 -14.57
N LYS A 11 -17.82 17.41 -13.74
CA LYS A 11 -18.13 18.83 -13.76
C LYS A 11 -16.76 19.46 -13.93
N GLN A 12 -16.58 20.22 -15.01
CA GLN A 12 -15.33 20.93 -15.19
C GLN A 12 -15.03 21.58 -13.84
N PRO A 13 -13.84 21.35 -13.25
CA PRO A 13 -13.51 21.95 -11.97
C PRO A 13 -13.86 23.42 -12.07
N GLU A 14 -14.59 23.95 -11.08
CA GLU A 14 -15.06 25.34 -11.10
C GLU A 14 -13.85 26.20 -11.42
N LEU A 15 -13.95 26.91 -12.55
CA LEU A 15 -12.95 27.88 -12.96
C LEU A 15 -12.80 28.87 -11.81
N PHE A 16 -11.57 29.30 -11.52
CA PHE A 16 -11.35 30.37 -10.55
C PHE A 16 -12.31 31.53 -10.86
N PRO A 17 -12.92 32.19 -9.85
CA PRO A 17 -13.87 33.27 -10.09
C PRO A 17 -13.30 34.29 -11.10
N GLY A 18 -13.98 34.43 -12.25
CA GLY A 18 -13.59 35.32 -13.34
C GLY A 18 -12.68 34.74 -14.44
N ALA A 19 -12.35 33.45 -14.45
CA ALA A 19 -11.62 32.82 -15.56
C ALA A 19 -12.60 32.16 -16.56
N GLU A 20 -12.56 32.57 -17.83
CA GLU A 20 -13.30 31.98 -18.95
C GLU A 20 -12.34 31.21 -19.86
N ALA A 21 -12.26 29.87 -19.72
CA ALA A 21 -11.26 29.03 -20.40
C ALA A 21 -11.21 29.11 -21.94
N GLU A 22 -12.27 29.59 -22.59
CA GLU A 22 -12.32 29.80 -24.05
C GLU A 22 -11.94 31.24 -24.46
N LYS A 23 -12.27 32.27 -23.67
CA LYS A 23 -11.86 33.66 -23.95
C LYS A 23 -10.42 33.94 -23.51
N ASP A 24 -10.04 33.46 -22.32
CA ASP A 24 -8.74 33.79 -21.71
C ASP A 24 -7.55 33.09 -22.39
N CYS A 25 -7.81 32.06 -23.22
CA CYS A 25 -6.77 31.41 -24.01
C CYS A 25 -6.74 31.89 -25.48
N GLN A 26 -7.48 32.94 -25.86
CA GLN A 26 -7.27 33.55 -27.17
C GLN A 26 -6.02 34.43 -27.14
N PRO A 27 -5.17 34.40 -28.17
CA PRO A 27 -4.12 35.40 -28.32
C PRO A 27 -4.77 36.79 -28.32
N VAL A 28 -4.27 37.70 -27.48
CA VAL A 28 -4.76 39.08 -27.41
C VAL A 28 -4.24 39.83 -28.64
N ALA A 29 -5.14 40.47 -29.39
CA ALA A 29 -4.76 41.40 -30.46
C ALA A 29 -3.99 42.59 -29.86
N VAL A 30 -2.81 42.88 -30.41
CA VAL A 30 -2.00 44.03 -30.03
C VAL A 30 -2.73 45.31 -30.50
N PRO A 31 -2.89 46.36 -29.67
CA PRO A 31 -3.55 47.60 -30.10
C PRO A 31 -2.74 48.31 -31.17
N ALA A 32 -3.39 48.65 -32.29
CA ALA A 32 -2.85 49.44 -33.37
C ALA A 32 -2.90 50.93 -33.01
N GLU A 33 -1.76 51.50 -32.60
CA GLU A 33 -1.60 52.96 -32.51
C GLU A 33 -0.12 53.33 -32.56
N LEU A 34 0.50 53.21 -33.73
CA LEU A 34 1.57 54.10 -34.21
C LEU A 34 1.53 54.11 -35.74
N ASP A 35 1.12 55.27 -36.25
CA ASP A 35 0.83 55.63 -37.63
C ASP A 35 2.10 55.76 -38.50
N GLY A 36 1.99 55.37 -39.77
CA GLY A 36 2.83 55.87 -40.87
C GLY A 36 3.75 54.87 -41.58
N GLY A 37 3.22 54.07 -42.51
CA GLY A 37 4.02 53.35 -43.51
C GLY A 37 3.17 52.40 -44.37
N GLU A 38 3.27 52.53 -45.70
CA GLU A 38 2.44 51.87 -46.71
C GLU A 38 2.48 50.33 -46.68
N GLY A 39 1.29 49.74 -46.77
CA GLY A 39 0.95 48.43 -47.34
C GLY A 39 1.84 47.25 -46.99
N ASP A 40 1.46 46.46 -45.98
CA ASP A 40 1.91 45.08 -45.82
C ASP A 40 0.81 44.21 -45.20
N GLU A 41 0.85 42.95 -45.58
CA GLU A 41 -0.12 41.88 -45.30
C GLU A 41 -0.32 41.64 -43.80
N GLU A 42 -1.48 41.06 -43.49
CA GLU A 42 -1.94 40.65 -42.17
C GLU A 42 -0.95 39.64 -41.54
N GLU A 43 0.16 40.10 -40.96
CA GLU A 43 1.06 39.27 -40.15
C GLU A 43 0.36 38.91 -38.83
N THR A 44 -0.51 37.90 -38.90
CA THR A 44 -0.54 36.94 -37.81
C THR A 44 0.89 36.49 -37.59
N HIS A 45 1.41 36.53 -36.36
CA HIS A 45 2.56 35.70 -36.00
C HIS A 45 2.14 34.23 -36.08
N GLU A 46 1.89 33.77 -37.31
CA GLU A 46 2.13 32.42 -37.72
C GLU A 46 3.59 32.20 -37.38
N ILE A 47 3.81 31.45 -36.29
CA ILE A 47 5.13 30.89 -36.03
C ILE A 47 5.47 30.17 -37.35
N THR A 48 6.40 30.69 -38.12
CA THR A 48 6.74 30.16 -39.44
C THR A 48 7.48 28.84 -39.19
N TRP A 49 6.74 27.73 -39.32
CA TRP A 49 7.21 26.36 -39.09
C TRP A 49 7.83 25.73 -40.35
N ASP A 50 8.15 26.54 -41.36
CA ASP A 50 8.51 26.08 -42.72
C ASP A 50 9.99 25.70 -42.89
N GLU A 51 10.85 26.01 -41.91
CA GLU A 51 12.27 25.65 -41.94
C GLU A 51 12.61 24.63 -40.86
N LEU A 52 12.17 23.39 -41.06
CA LEU A 52 12.67 22.26 -40.28
C LEU A 52 14.09 21.91 -40.78
N PRO A 53 15.12 21.94 -39.91
CA PRO A 53 16.49 21.68 -40.34
C PRO A 53 16.66 20.25 -40.88
N GLU A 54 17.17 20.12 -42.11
CA GLU A 54 17.47 18.85 -42.81
C GLU A 54 18.58 17.99 -42.15
N THR A 55 18.99 18.30 -40.93
CA THR A 55 20.06 17.54 -40.27
C THR A 55 19.53 16.21 -39.74
N ALA A 56 19.93 15.14 -40.43
CA ALA A 56 19.62 13.74 -40.16
C ALA A 56 19.60 13.41 -38.66
N VAL A 57 18.41 13.22 -38.11
CA VAL A 57 18.22 12.72 -36.75
C VAL A 57 18.68 11.27 -36.71
N THR A 58 19.82 11.03 -36.07
CA THR A 58 20.24 9.67 -35.72
C THR A 58 19.12 9.00 -34.91
N PRO A 59 18.75 7.73 -35.19
CA PRO A 59 17.57 7.06 -34.60
C PRO A 59 17.56 6.86 -33.07
N ALA A 60 18.46 7.47 -32.30
CA ALA A 60 18.89 6.86 -31.04
C ALA A 60 18.43 7.54 -29.74
N ARG A 61 17.94 8.79 -29.70
CA ARG A 61 17.59 9.43 -28.41
C ARG A 61 16.43 10.42 -28.49
N TYR A 62 15.29 10.03 -27.94
CA TYR A 62 14.27 10.97 -27.48
C TYR A 62 14.81 11.64 -26.20
N PRO A 63 15.02 12.97 -26.17
CA PRO A 63 15.71 13.66 -25.06
C PRO A 63 14.94 13.61 -23.74
N TRP A 64 13.62 13.40 -23.82
CA TRP A 64 12.75 13.18 -22.67
C TRP A 64 12.61 11.71 -22.25
N TYR A 65 13.09 10.75 -23.06
CA TYR A 65 12.86 9.33 -22.81
C TYR A 65 13.88 8.76 -21.82
N ASN A 66 13.37 8.32 -20.67
CA ASN A 66 14.14 7.61 -19.66
C ASN A 66 13.51 6.24 -19.44
N SER A 67 14.24 5.18 -19.80
CA SER A 67 13.78 3.81 -19.54
C SER A 67 13.85 3.51 -18.05
N PRO A 68 12.81 2.87 -17.46
CA PRO A 68 12.90 2.38 -16.11
C PRO A 68 14.03 1.33 -16.00
N PRO A 69 14.63 1.17 -14.80
CA PRO A 69 15.73 0.25 -14.61
C PRO A 69 15.33 -1.19 -14.93
N ARG A 70 16.29 -2.00 -15.41
CA ARG A 70 16.03 -3.39 -15.87
C ARG A 70 15.39 -4.27 -14.80
N TRP A 71 15.76 -4.11 -13.53
CA TRP A 71 15.17 -4.87 -12.42
C TRP A 71 13.66 -4.59 -12.28
N ALA A 72 13.23 -3.35 -12.50
CA ALA A 72 11.84 -2.95 -12.38
C ALA A 72 11.01 -3.53 -13.53
N GLN A 73 11.55 -3.49 -14.75
CA GLN A 73 10.95 -4.15 -15.91
C GLN A 73 10.83 -5.66 -15.69
N TRP A 74 11.87 -6.30 -15.15
CA TRP A 74 11.89 -7.72 -14.86
C TRP A 74 10.81 -8.13 -13.84
N LEU A 75 10.66 -7.36 -12.75
CA LEU A 75 9.60 -7.57 -11.75
C LEU A 75 8.19 -7.34 -12.31
N GLU A 76 8.02 -6.39 -13.23
CA GLU A 76 6.70 -6.06 -13.81
C GLU A 76 6.23 -7.12 -14.82
N ARG A 77 7.13 -7.74 -15.60
CA ARG A 77 6.80 -8.74 -16.64
C ARG A 77 5.88 -9.89 -16.19
N PRO A 78 6.18 -10.66 -15.12
CA PRO A 78 5.29 -11.74 -14.70
C PRO A 78 3.92 -11.23 -14.31
N PHE A 79 3.87 -10.04 -13.73
CA PHE A 79 2.62 -9.44 -13.29
C PHE A 79 1.77 -8.96 -14.48
N LEU A 80 2.38 -8.42 -15.54
CA LEU A 80 1.69 -8.11 -16.80
C LEU A 80 1.09 -9.36 -17.45
N ILE A 81 1.73 -10.54 -17.33
CA ILE A 81 1.17 -11.81 -17.83
C ILE A 81 -0.12 -12.16 -17.08
N ILE A 82 -0.10 -12.02 -15.75
CA ILE A 82 -1.28 -12.25 -14.90
C ILE A 82 -2.38 -11.24 -15.23
N GLU A 83 -2.05 -9.95 -15.35
CA GLU A 83 -3.02 -8.91 -15.73
C GLU A 83 -3.68 -9.22 -17.07
N LYS A 84 -2.90 -9.65 -18.06
CA LYS A 84 -3.41 -10.04 -19.39
C LYS A 84 -4.37 -11.23 -19.31
N LEU A 85 -4.06 -12.23 -18.48
CA LEU A 85 -4.98 -13.34 -18.24
C LEU A 85 -6.30 -12.85 -17.64
N VAL A 86 -6.24 -11.95 -16.65
CA VAL A 86 -7.44 -11.39 -16.03
C VAL A 86 -8.22 -10.48 -16.97
N ASN A 87 -7.55 -9.69 -17.82
CA ASN A 87 -8.18 -8.90 -18.88
C ASN A 87 -8.95 -9.80 -19.86
N ARG A 88 -8.38 -10.96 -20.23
CA ARG A 88 -9.05 -11.95 -21.09
C ARG A 88 -10.25 -12.61 -20.40
N LEU A 89 -10.11 -13.00 -19.13
CA LEU A 89 -11.20 -13.62 -18.35
C LEU A 89 -12.40 -12.68 -18.16
N THR A 90 -12.13 -11.40 -17.90
CA THR A 90 -13.18 -10.38 -17.70
C THR A 90 -13.70 -9.79 -19.02
N GLY A 91 -12.95 -9.95 -20.11
CA GLY A 91 -13.25 -9.41 -21.43
C GLY A 91 -13.09 -7.89 -21.53
N THR A 92 -12.58 -7.22 -20.49
CA THR A 92 -12.33 -5.77 -20.48
C THR A 92 -11.34 -5.37 -19.39
N PRO A 93 -10.35 -4.49 -19.67
CA PRO A 93 -9.43 -4.00 -18.65
C PRO A 93 -10.11 -3.21 -17.53
N GLN A 94 -11.31 -2.63 -17.75
CA GLN A 94 -12.03 -1.87 -16.73
C GLN A 94 -12.40 -2.71 -15.48
N LEU A 95 -12.52 -4.03 -15.66
CA LEU A 95 -12.90 -4.98 -14.61
C LEU A 95 -11.72 -5.80 -14.09
N ASN A 96 -10.49 -5.39 -14.39
CA ASN A 96 -9.32 -5.99 -13.79
C ASN A 96 -9.10 -5.44 -12.36
N PRO A 97 -9.21 -6.27 -11.30
CA PRO A 97 -9.08 -5.83 -9.91
C PRO A 97 -7.70 -5.25 -9.60
N PHE A 98 -6.66 -5.68 -10.33
CA PHE A 98 -5.30 -5.23 -10.08
C PHE A 98 -5.13 -3.72 -10.33
N TYR A 99 -5.93 -3.12 -11.22
CA TYR A 99 -5.92 -1.68 -11.50
C TYR A 99 -6.56 -0.83 -10.39
N HIS A 100 -7.30 -1.47 -9.47
CA HIS A 100 -8.05 -0.81 -8.40
C HIS A 100 -7.47 -1.05 -7.00
N THR A 101 -6.31 -1.69 -6.88
CA THR A 101 -5.69 -2.11 -5.59
C THR A 101 -5.66 -1.01 -4.52
N GLY A 102 -5.31 0.22 -4.88
CA GLY A 102 -5.28 1.35 -3.94
C GLY A 102 -6.67 1.75 -3.43
N THR A 103 -7.65 1.91 -4.33
CA THR A 103 -9.03 2.25 -3.97
C THR A 103 -9.75 1.10 -3.25
N MET A 104 -9.42 -0.14 -3.58
CA MET A 104 -9.90 -1.33 -2.87
C MET A 104 -9.42 -1.36 -1.42
N ALA A 105 -8.14 -1.02 -1.17
CA ALA A 105 -7.61 -0.91 0.18
C ALA A 105 -8.35 0.16 0.99
N VAL A 106 -8.64 1.33 0.42
CA VAL A 106 -9.42 2.38 1.11
C VAL A 106 -10.84 1.91 1.43
N PHE A 107 -11.52 1.25 0.48
CA PHE A 107 -12.83 0.67 0.73
C PHE A 107 -12.80 -0.34 1.88
N LEU A 108 -11.82 -1.26 1.88
CA LEU A 108 -11.66 -2.25 2.94
C LEU A 108 -11.35 -1.59 4.30
N LEU A 109 -10.52 -0.54 4.33
CA LEU A 109 -10.24 0.24 5.54
C LEU A 109 -11.52 0.86 6.13
N ILE A 110 -12.42 1.38 5.28
CA ILE A 110 -13.72 1.90 5.71
C ILE A 110 -14.60 0.78 6.29
N ILE A 111 -14.65 -0.39 5.64
CA ILE A 111 -15.39 -1.55 6.15
C ILE A 111 -14.84 -2.01 7.51
N VAL A 112 -13.52 -2.10 7.66
CA VAL A 112 -12.86 -2.43 8.93
C VAL A 112 -13.21 -1.40 10.01
N GLY A 113 -13.20 -0.10 9.69
CA GLY A 113 -13.60 0.96 10.62
C GLY A 113 -15.05 0.86 11.08
N ILE A 114 -15.99 0.66 10.15
CA ILE A 114 -17.43 0.53 10.46
C ILE A 114 -17.70 -0.72 11.30
N THR A 115 -17.16 -1.86 10.87
CA THR A 115 -17.36 -3.13 11.58
C THR A 115 -16.63 -3.15 12.93
N GLY A 116 -15.45 -2.54 13.02
CA GLY A 116 -14.69 -2.41 14.27
C GLY A 116 -15.40 -1.52 15.27
N PHE A 117 -15.96 -0.39 14.82
CA PHE A 117 -16.80 0.47 15.67
C PHE A 117 -18.02 -0.29 16.19
N TYR A 118 -18.71 -1.06 15.35
CA TYR A 118 -19.80 -1.92 15.80
C TYR A 118 -19.35 -2.90 16.89
N LEU A 119 -18.25 -3.63 16.68
CA LEU A 119 -17.73 -4.60 17.65
C LEU A 119 -17.31 -3.94 18.97
N PHE A 120 -16.70 -2.75 18.89
CA PHE A 120 -16.30 -1.96 20.06
C PHE A 120 -17.48 -1.66 21.00
N LEU A 121 -18.66 -1.35 20.46
CA LEU A 121 -19.86 -1.05 21.26
C LEU A 121 -20.32 -2.22 22.15
N PHE A 122 -20.00 -3.46 21.77
CA PHE A 122 -20.43 -4.67 22.47
C PHE A 122 -19.27 -5.41 23.16
N PHE A 123 -18.05 -4.89 23.08
CA PHE A 123 -16.87 -5.52 23.63
C PHE A 123 -16.68 -5.16 25.12
N GLN A 124 -16.41 -6.17 25.94
CA GLN A 124 -16.10 -6.00 27.37
C GLN A 124 -14.64 -6.36 27.62
N TYR A 125 -14.00 -5.69 28.58
CA TYR A 125 -12.55 -5.77 28.82
C TYR A 125 -12.22 -6.54 30.11
N GLY A 126 -11.32 -7.52 29.98
CA GLY A 126 -10.84 -8.44 31.01
C GLY A 126 -10.69 -9.85 30.45
N PHE A 127 -9.83 -10.71 30.98
CA PHE A 127 -9.53 -12.02 30.38
C PHE A 127 -10.77 -12.86 30.08
N THR A 128 -11.58 -13.14 31.10
CA THR A 128 -12.84 -13.88 30.94
C THR A 128 -13.91 -13.04 30.23
N ALA A 129 -14.01 -11.75 30.56
CA ALA A 129 -15.03 -10.86 30.02
C ALA A 129 -14.91 -10.66 28.50
N SER A 130 -13.69 -10.48 27.99
CA SER A 130 -13.38 -10.34 26.57
C SER A 130 -13.68 -11.61 25.80
N TYR A 131 -13.26 -12.78 26.32
CA TYR A 131 -13.60 -14.06 25.71
C TYR A 131 -15.12 -14.27 25.65
N GLN A 132 -15.82 -14.04 26.77
CA GLN A 132 -17.28 -14.21 26.83
C GLN A 132 -18.06 -13.17 26.01
N ALA A 133 -17.52 -11.96 25.82
CA ALA A 133 -18.08 -10.98 24.90
C ALA A 133 -18.06 -11.52 23.47
N VAL A 134 -16.93 -12.06 23.02
CA VAL A 134 -16.80 -12.65 21.69
C VAL A 134 -17.66 -13.92 21.54
N ASN A 135 -17.70 -14.78 22.56
CA ASN A 135 -18.56 -15.96 22.58
C ASN A 135 -20.05 -15.60 22.41
N ARG A 136 -20.52 -14.55 23.10
CA ARG A 136 -21.87 -14.02 22.91
C ARG A 136 -22.10 -13.46 21.51
N MET A 137 -21.12 -12.78 20.93
CA MET A 137 -21.22 -12.30 19.55
C MET A 137 -21.34 -13.47 18.55
N GLU A 138 -20.60 -14.57 18.76
CA GLU A 138 -20.73 -15.77 17.93
C GLU A 138 -22.11 -16.45 18.05
N GLY A 139 -22.77 -16.32 19.20
CA GLY A 139 -24.14 -16.81 19.39
C GLY A 139 -25.22 -15.99 18.68
N LEU A 140 -24.93 -14.74 18.29
CA LEU A 140 -25.88 -13.83 17.64
C LEU A 140 -25.57 -13.70 16.15
N PHE A 141 -26.54 -14.03 15.30
CA PHE A 141 -26.37 -14.04 13.84
C PHE A 141 -25.71 -12.77 13.27
N ILE A 142 -26.25 -11.59 13.61
CA ILE A 142 -25.74 -10.30 13.11
C ILE A 142 -24.32 -10.02 13.64
N ALA A 143 -24.08 -10.25 14.93
CA ALA A 143 -22.79 -9.95 15.54
C ALA A 143 -21.69 -10.90 15.03
N ARG A 144 -22.01 -12.19 14.87
CA ARG A 144 -21.13 -13.20 14.25
C ARG A 144 -20.75 -12.81 12.83
N THR A 145 -21.72 -12.39 12.01
CA THR A 145 -21.46 -11.95 10.64
C THR A 145 -20.63 -10.67 10.60
N MET A 146 -20.93 -9.68 11.46
CA MET A 146 -20.11 -8.47 11.56
C MET A 146 -18.67 -8.77 11.97
N ARG A 147 -18.47 -9.69 12.91
CA ARG A 147 -17.13 -10.15 13.32
C ARG A 147 -16.40 -10.87 12.18
N ALA A 148 -17.10 -11.73 11.43
CA ALA A 148 -16.53 -12.40 10.26
C ALA A 148 -16.12 -11.40 9.17
N ILE A 149 -16.99 -10.43 8.84
CA ILE A 149 -16.67 -9.35 7.90
C ILE A 149 -15.46 -8.55 8.39
N HIS A 150 -15.39 -8.19 9.67
CA HIS A 150 -14.25 -7.46 10.24
C HIS A 150 -12.93 -8.23 10.06
N ARG A 151 -12.94 -9.54 10.36
CA ARG A 151 -11.77 -10.44 10.19
C ARG A 151 -11.36 -10.53 8.72
N TYR A 152 -12.28 -10.84 7.82
CA TYR A 152 -11.98 -11.05 6.41
C TYR A 152 -11.60 -9.76 5.68
N ALA A 153 -12.26 -8.64 5.99
CA ALA A 153 -11.90 -7.33 5.47
C ALA A 153 -10.50 -6.89 5.93
N SER A 154 -10.11 -7.20 7.17
CA SER A 154 -8.78 -6.90 7.70
C SER A 154 -7.69 -7.69 6.97
N GLY A 155 -7.88 -8.99 6.74
CA GLY A 155 -6.94 -9.80 5.96
C GLY A 155 -6.84 -9.33 4.51
N ALA A 156 -7.98 -9.05 3.86
CA ALA A 156 -8.03 -8.55 2.50
C ALA A 156 -7.37 -7.16 2.38
N LEU A 157 -7.48 -6.31 3.41
CA LEU A 157 -6.84 -5.00 3.48
C LEU A 157 -5.32 -5.14 3.47
N VAL A 158 -4.74 -6.03 4.29
CA VAL A 158 -3.29 -6.27 4.28
C VAL A 158 -2.83 -6.83 2.93
N ILE A 159 -3.54 -7.81 2.37
CA ILE A 159 -3.19 -8.38 1.06
C ILE A 159 -3.24 -7.32 -0.04
N THR A 160 -4.31 -6.52 -0.10
CA THR A 160 -4.46 -5.48 -1.13
C THR A 160 -3.47 -4.32 -0.97
N THR A 161 -3.11 -3.93 0.26
CA THR A 161 -2.07 -2.92 0.51
C THR A 161 -0.67 -3.43 0.11
N LEU A 162 -0.36 -4.70 0.37
CA LEU A 162 0.89 -5.34 -0.10
C LEU A 162 0.95 -5.40 -1.63
N LEU A 163 -0.15 -5.80 -2.29
CA LEU A 163 -0.25 -5.77 -3.74
C LEU A 163 -0.10 -4.35 -4.30
N HIS A 164 -0.72 -3.36 -3.66
CA HIS A 164 -0.57 -1.96 -4.02
C HIS A 164 0.90 -1.50 -3.90
N ALA A 165 1.56 -1.78 -2.78
CA ALA A 165 2.97 -1.44 -2.56
C ALA A 165 3.88 -2.12 -3.58
N PHE A 166 3.67 -3.41 -3.87
CA PHE A 166 4.42 -4.15 -4.88
C PHE A 166 4.26 -3.53 -6.28
N ARG A 167 3.04 -3.12 -6.67
CA ARG A 167 2.81 -2.38 -7.91
C ARG A 167 3.57 -1.07 -7.96
N MET A 168 3.52 -0.30 -6.88
CA MET A 168 4.25 0.96 -6.81
C MET A 168 5.77 0.76 -6.88
N LEU A 169 6.30 -0.38 -6.41
CA LEU A 169 7.71 -0.72 -6.48
C LEU A 169 8.19 -0.93 -7.93
N PHE A 170 7.57 -1.85 -8.68
CA PHE A 170 8.03 -2.14 -10.05
C PHE A 170 7.70 -1.03 -11.05
N MET A 171 6.68 -0.21 -10.78
CA MET A 171 6.45 1.03 -11.55
C MET A 171 7.36 2.19 -11.12
N VAL A 172 8.25 1.95 -10.14
CA VAL A 172 9.21 2.93 -9.63
C VAL A 172 8.52 4.20 -9.09
N ARG A 173 7.32 4.03 -8.53
CA ARG A 173 6.45 5.09 -7.99
C ARG A 173 6.79 5.48 -6.56
N PHE A 174 8.04 5.30 -6.15
CA PHE A 174 8.56 5.71 -4.84
C PHE A 174 9.61 6.82 -4.92
N ARG A 175 10.08 7.16 -6.12
CA ARG A 175 11.12 8.17 -6.35
C ARG A 175 10.56 9.59 -6.52
N GLY A 176 11.43 10.58 -6.39
CA GLY A 176 11.14 11.99 -6.64
C GLY A 176 10.06 12.52 -5.70
N ALA A 177 9.13 13.33 -6.22
CA ALA A 177 8.04 13.93 -5.43
C ALA A 177 7.11 12.91 -4.73
N ARG A 178 7.19 11.62 -5.09
CA ARG A 178 6.35 10.52 -4.58
C ARG A 178 6.89 9.85 -3.31
N TRP A 179 8.08 10.23 -2.82
CA TRP A 179 8.70 9.62 -1.64
C TRP A 179 7.79 9.62 -0.40
N LEU A 180 7.02 10.70 -0.19
CA LEU A 180 6.13 10.85 0.97
C LEU A 180 5.02 9.79 0.94
N ALA A 181 4.38 9.57 -0.22
CA ALA A 181 3.36 8.56 -0.38
C ALA A 181 3.94 7.16 -0.14
N TRP A 182 5.15 6.89 -0.64
CA TRP A 182 5.81 5.59 -0.42
C TRP A 182 6.06 5.30 1.06
N ILE A 183 6.72 6.23 1.78
CA ILE A 183 7.07 6.02 3.19
C ILE A 183 5.82 5.87 4.05
N THR A 184 4.86 6.76 3.87
CA THR A 184 3.58 6.67 4.60
C THR A 184 2.87 5.35 4.30
N GLY A 185 2.93 4.85 3.06
CA GLY A 185 2.39 3.54 2.67
C GLY A 185 3.07 2.37 3.38
N VAL A 186 4.40 2.36 3.44
CA VAL A 186 5.18 1.32 4.15
C VAL A 186 4.86 1.34 5.64
N VAL A 187 4.84 2.53 6.27
CA VAL A 187 4.51 2.68 7.69
C VAL A 187 3.07 2.21 7.98
N MET A 188 2.09 2.59 7.16
CA MET A 188 0.71 2.11 7.31
C MET A 188 0.63 0.59 7.20
N THR A 189 1.38 -0.04 6.28
CA THR A 189 1.37 -1.50 6.13
C THR A 189 1.82 -2.20 7.42
N VAL A 190 2.87 -1.69 8.06
CA VAL A 190 3.34 -2.20 9.35
C VAL A 190 2.31 -1.98 10.46
N ILE A 191 1.73 -0.78 10.54
CA ILE A 191 0.68 -0.46 11.54
C ILE A 191 -0.54 -1.37 11.36
N LEU A 192 -1.00 -1.61 10.14
CA LEU A 192 -2.12 -2.50 9.83
C LEU A 192 -1.84 -3.95 10.26
N TRP A 193 -0.62 -4.44 10.04
CA TRP A 193 -0.23 -5.76 10.52
C TRP A 193 -0.25 -5.82 12.06
N VAL A 194 0.33 -4.85 12.76
CA VAL A 194 0.29 -4.77 14.24
C VAL A 194 -1.16 -4.65 14.76
N ALA A 195 -2.00 -3.89 14.08
CA ALA A 195 -3.42 -3.75 14.41
C ALA A 195 -4.14 -5.11 14.32
N GLY A 196 -3.86 -5.92 13.30
CA GLY A 196 -4.42 -7.27 13.23
C GLY A 196 -3.91 -8.21 14.32
N VAL A 197 -2.62 -8.16 14.67
CA VAL A 197 -2.06 -8.95 15.79
C VAL A 197 -2.74 -8.58 17.11
N THR A 198 -2.87 -7.28 17.40
CA THR A 198 -3.58 -6.80 18.61
C THR A 198 -5.06 -7.16 18.59
N GLY A 199 -5.70 -7.19 17.42
CA GLY A 199 -7.09 -7.66 17.27
C GLY A 199 -7.28 -9.13 17.68
N TYR A 200 -6.36 -10.02 17.30
CA TYR A 200 -6.36 -11.42 17.78
C TYR A 200 -6.08 -11.51 19.28
N TRP A 201 -5.19 -10.66 19.79
CA TRP A 201 -4.83 -10.64 21.21
C TRP A 201 -6.01 -10.22 22.11
N LEU A 202 -6.89 -9.32 21.63
CA LEU A 202 -8.07 -8.87 22.38
C LEU A 202 -9.07 -9.99 22.69
N ILE A 203 -9.14 -11.05 21.89
CA ILE A 203 -10.14 -12.11 22.05
C ILE A 203 -9.88 -12.93 23.33
N TRP A 204 -8.62 -13.02 23.77
CA TRP A 204 -8.20 -13.86 24.89
C TRP A 204 -8.48 -15.37 24.69
N ASP A 205 -8.35 -15.86 23.46
CA ASP A 205 -8.39 -17.29 23.11
C ASP A 205 -6.98 -17.92 23.09
N GLN A 206 -6.86 -19.19 22.72
CA GLN A 206 -5.56 -19.87 22.60
C GLN A 206 -4.56 -19.18 21.64
N ARG A 207 -5.00 -18.36 20.66
CA ARG A 207 -4.05 -17.55 19.85
C ARG A 207 -3.49 -16.41 20.67
N ALA A 208 -4.32 -15.73 21.47
CA ALA A 208 -3.85 -14.71 22.40
C ALA A 208 -2.85 -15.27 23.42
N GLN A 209 -3.04 -16.51 23.87
CA GLN A 209 -2.06 -17.22 24.71
C GLN A 209 -0.71 -17.38 24.01
N LEU A 210 -0.69 -17.81 22.73
CA LEU A 210 0.55 -17.94 21.96
C LEU A 210 1.23 -16.60 21.67
N ILE A 211 0.44 -15.56 21.38
CA ILE A 211 0.97 -14.20 21.20
C ILE A 211 1.64 -13.74 22.50
N THR A 212 0.97 -13.92 23.65
CA THR A 212 1.47 -13.53 24.97
C THR A 212 2.76 -14.27 25.31
N THR A 213 2.79 -15.60 25.15
CA THR A 213 3.97 -16.41 25.46
C THR A 213 5.15 -16.12 24.51
N SER A 214 4.88 -15.90 23.22
CA SER A 214 5.90 -15.49 22.25
C SER A 214 6.47 -14.11 22.57
N PHE A 215 5.61 -13.17 22.97
CA PHE A 215 6.01 -11.83 23.40
C PHE A 215 6.92 -11.87 24.64
N VAL A 216 6.54 -12.65 25.66
CA VAL A 216 7.35 -12.85 26.87
C VAL A 216 8.71 -13.46 26.54
N ARG A 217 8.76 -14.49 25.68
CA ARG A 217 10.02 -15.10 25.22
C ARG A 217 10.91 -14.11 24.49
N ALA A 218 10.32 -13.21 23.68
CA ALA A 218 11.07 -12.17 23.00
C ALA A 218 11.65 -11.13 23.99
N LEU A 219 10.89 -10.73 25.02
CA LEU A 219 11.38 -9.83 26.07
C LEU A 219 12.52 -10.44 26.90
N GLY A 220 12.44 -11.74 27.22
CA GLY A 220 13.40 -12.42 28.10
C GLY A 220 14.82 -12.53 27.53
N GLN A 221 14.98 -12.33 26.21
CA GLN A 221 16.31 -12.32 25.57
C GLN A 221 17.07 -11.00 25.76
N THR A 222 16.41 -9.94 26.25
CA THR A 222 16.95 -8.57 26.16
C THR A 222 16.97 -7.81 27.47
N SER A 223 16.22 -8.21 28.51
CA SER A 223 16.15 -7.50 29.80
C SER A 223 15.32 -8.22 30.88
N THR A 224 15.29 -7.67 32.09
CA THR A 224 14.35 -8.03 33.18
C THR A 224 12.87 -7.70 32.87
N LEU A 225 12.57 -7.06 31.73
CA LEU A 225 11.19 -6.67 31.36
C LEU A 225 10.25 -7.87 31.24
N ALA A 226 10.76 -9.06 30.88
CA ALA A 226 9.95 -10.27 30.85
C ALA A 226 9.40 -10.62 32.24
N ALA A 227 10.22 -10.47 33.29
CA ALA A 227 9.79 -10.70 34.67
C ALA A 227 8.74 -9.68 35.10
N SER A 228 8.93 -8.40 34.77
CA SER A 228 7.95 -7.35 35.05
C SER A 228 6.61 -7.57 34.34
N PHE A 229 6.65 -7.97 33.07
CA PHE A 229 5.43 -8.28 32.32
C PHE A 229 4.73 -9.52 32.87
N MET A 230 5.46 -10.60 33.19
CA MET A 230 4.87 -11.81 33.77
C MET A 230 4.28 -11.57 35.15
N ALA A 231 4.95 -10.81 36.01
CA ALA A 231 4.40 -10.42 37.31
C ALA A 231 3.12 -9.58 37.16
N TRP A 232 3.07 -8.67 36.18
CA TRP A 232 1.86 -7.93 35.86
C TRP A 232 0.73 -8.83 35.33
N LEU A 233 1.06 -9.81 34.48
CA LEU A 233 0.11 -10.79 33.95
C LEU A 233 -0.49 -11.68 35.05
N VAL A 234 0.33 -12.19 35.96
CA VAL A 234 -0.11 -13.01 37.11
C VAL A 234 -1.00 -12.21 38.05
N ARG A 235 -0.62 -10.98 38.43
CA ARG A 235 -1.48 -10.07 39.21
C ARG A 235 -2.81 -9.74 38.52
N ALA A 236 -2.81 -9.74 37.19
CA ALA A 236 -4.03 -9.52 36.42
C ALA A 236 -4.95 -10.76 36.42
N GLU A 237 -4.38 -11.96 36.40
CA GLU A 237 -5.10 -13.23 36.49
C GLU A 237 -5.89 -13.36 37.81
N SER A 238 -5.33 -12.89 38.92
CA SER A 238 -5.98 -12.89 40.24
C SER A 238 -7.14 -11.89 40.42
N GLY A 239 -7.61 -11.26 39.33
CA GLY A 239 -8.88 -10.50 39.31
C GLY A 239 -8.79 -9.07 38.78
N ARG A 240 -7.62 -8.61 38.34
CA ARG A 240 -7.40 -7.24 37.80
C ARG A 240 -6.93 -7.26 36.34
N SER A 241 -7.49 -8.13 35.50
CA SER A 241 -7.10 -8.23 34.07
C SER A 241 -7.70 -7.16 33.16
N TRP A 242 -8.74 -6.48 33.60
CA TRP A 242 -9.44 -5.46 32.82
C TRP A 242 -8.54 -4.30 32.34
N PRO A 243 -7.55 -3.77 33.09
CA PRO A 243 -6.67 -2.70 32.62
C PRO A 243 -5.77 -3.14 31.46
N ILE A 244 -5.35 -4.41 31.46
CA ILE A 244 -4.53 -5.00 30.38
C ILE A 244 -5.32 -4.93 29.07
N LEU A 245 -6.54 -5.46 29.10
CA LEU A 245 -7.38 -5.57 27.91
C LEU A 245 -7.90 -4.21 27.46
N LEU A 246 -8.19 -3.30 28.38
CA LEU A 246 -8.55 -1.92 28.04
C LEU A 246 -7.38 -1.19 27.36
N THR A 247 -6.15 -1.35 27.87
CA THR A 247 -4.96 -0.76 27.27
C THR A 247 -4.73 -1.33 25.87
N LEU A 248 -4.82 -2.65 25.72
CA LEU A 248 -4.70 -3.31 24.42
C LEU A 248 -5.76 -2.83 23.44
N LEU A 249 -7.01 -2.62 23.89
CA LEU A 249 -8.10 -2.08 23.08
C LEU A 249 -7.81 -0.63 22.67
N GLY A 250 -7.34 0.19 23.60
CA GLY A 250 -6.92 1.56 23.34
C GLY A 250 -5.81 1.63 22.29
N ILE A 251 -4.79 0.77 22.41
CA ILE A 251 -3.72 0.65 21.41
C ILE A 251 -4.30 0.23 20.05
N HIS A 252 -5.15 -0.79 20.01
CA HIS A 252 -5.76 -1.26 18.76
C HIS A 252 -6.54 -0.17 18.03
N VAL A 253 -7.38 0.59 18.75
CA VAL A 253 -8.11 1.74 18.20
C VAL A 253 -7.18 2.86 17.78
N LEU A 254 -6.15 3.16 18.59
CA LEU A 254 -5.14 4.18 18.26
C LEU A 254 -4.37 3.84 16.98
N LEU A 255 -4.05 2.56 16.74
CA LEU A 255 -3.40 2.11 15.51
C LEU A 255 -4.30 2.40 14.28
N PHE A 256 -5.60 2.19 14.38
CA PHE A 256 -6.55 2.55 13.31
C PHE A 256 -6.59 4.07 13.06
N LEU A 257 -6.70 4.88 14.12
CA LEU A 257 -6.68 6.35 14.01
C LEU A 257 -5.36 6.86 13.41
N THR A 258 -4.24 6.26 13.81
CA THR A 258 -2.92 6.59 13.27
C THR A 258 -2.84 6.24 11.78
N THR A 259 -3.35 5.08 11.36
CA THR A 259 -3.48 4.74 9.93
C THR A 259 -4.29 5.80 9.18
N ALA A 260 -5.39 6.32 9.74
CA ALA A 260 -6.18 7.37 9.08
C ALA A 260 -5.38 8.67 8.89
N VAL A 261 -4.57 9.08 9.87
CA VAL A 261 -3.66 10.24 9.75
C VAL A 261 -2.60 10.01 8.67
N PHE A 262 -1.97 8.84 8.67
CA PHE A 262 -0.99 8.49 7.64
C PHE A 262 -1.62 8.36 6.25
N PHE A 263 -2.87 7.92 6.15
CA PHE A 263 -3.60 7.89 4.90
C PHE A 263 -3.83 9.30 4.35
N TRP A 264 -4.19 10.27 5.20
CA TRP A 264 -4.24 11.68 4.79
C TRP A 264 -2.87 12.17 4.28
N LEU A 265 -1.78 11.88 5.00
CA LEU A 265 -0.42 12.20 4.55
C LEU A 265 -0.05 11.51 3.23
N HIS A 266 -0.54 10.30 3.00
CA HIS A 266 -0.30 9.51 1.79
C HIS A 266 -0.89 10.16 0.55
N ILE A 267 -2.07 10.80 0.68
CA ILE A 267 -2.80 11.40 -0.45
C ILE A 267 -2.64 12.93 -0.58
N ARG A 268 -2.07 13.61 0.43
CA ARG A 268 -2.03 15.09 0.50
C ARG A 268 -1.38 15.81 -0.69
N ARG A 269 -0.54 15.13 -1.47
CA ARG A 269 0.15 15.69 -2.65
C ARG A 269 -0.59 15.40 -3.97
N LEU A 270 -1.90 15.15 -3.90
CA LEU A 270 -2.74 14.84 -5.04
C LEU A 270 -3.89 15.86 -5.13
N SER A 271 -4.15 16.40 -6.31
CA SER A 271 -5.25 17.37 -6.52
C SER A 271 -6.62 16.70 -6.50
N ARG A 272 -6.69 15.44 -6.92
CA ARG A 272 -7.93 14.65 -7.08
C ARG A 272 -7.71 13.18 -6.70
N PRO A 273 -7.43 12.87 -5.42
CA PRO A 273 -7.35 11.47 -4.99
C PRO A 273 -8.72 10.80 -5.20
N ARG A 274 -8.73 9.64 -5.86
CA ARG A 274 -9.91 8.76 -5.87
C ARG A 274 -9.83 7.89 -4.61
N TRP A 275 -10.87 7.96 -3.79
CA TRP A 275 -10.92 7.24 -2.52
C TRP A 275 -11.53 5.86 -2.73
N LEU A 276 -12.69 5.80 -3.38
CA LEU A 276 -13.41 4.57 -3.64
C LEU A 276 -13.30 4.17 -5.11
N PRO A 277 -13.36 2.86 -5.41
CA PRO A 277 -13.48 2.40 -6.79
C PRO A 277 -14.89 2.74 -7.29
N ASP A 278 -15.13 2.50 -8.58
CA ASP A 278 -16.46 2.72 -9.15
C ASP A 278 -17.53 1.86 -8.44
N PHE A 279 -18.77 2.35 -8.41
CA PHE A 279 -19.87 1.73 -7.67
C PHE A 279 -20.03 0.20 -7.89
N PRO A 280 -19.88 -0.34 -9.11
CA PRO A 280 -19.96 -1.79 -9.30
C PRO A 280 -18.90 -2.58 -8.52
N TRP A 281 -17.70 -2.04 -8.36
CA TRP A 281 -16.66 -2.66 -7.52
C TRP A 281 -17.03 -2.61 -6.04
N VAL A 282 -17.52 -1.45 -5.56
CA VAL A 282 -18.01 -1.31 -4.19
C VAL A 282 -19.11 -2.33 -3.88
N ALA A 283 -20.10 -2.43 -4.77
CA ALA A 283 -21.21 -3.38 -4.63
C ALA A 283 -20.73 -4.84 -4.71
N GLY A 284 -19.86 -5.17 -5.67
CA GLY A 284 -19.33 -6.52 -5.86
C GLY A 284 -18.47 -6.98 -4.68
N MET A 285 -17.51 -6.17 -4.25
CA MET A 285 -16.67 -6.47 -3.09
C MET A 285 -17.49 -6.55 -1.80
N GLY A 286 -18.43 -5.61 -1.60
CA GLY A 286 -19.34 -5.64 -0.45
C GLY A 286 -20.20 -6.91 -0.42
N THR A 287 -20.69 -7.35 -1.58
CA THR A 287 -21.45 -8.60 -1.72
C THR A 287 -20.59 -9.82 -1.41
N VAL A 288 -19.38 -9.90 -1.95
CA VAL A 288 -18.45 -11.01 -1.67
C VAL A 288 -18.09 -11.08 -0.18
N LEU A 289 -17.80 -9.92 0.45
CA LEU A 289 -17.52 -9.84 1.89
C LEU A 289 -18.73 -10.26 2.74
N LEU A 290 -19.92 -9.76 2.39
CA LEU A 290 -21.15 -10.09 3.09
C LEU A 290 -21.45 -11.58 2.99
N LEU A 291 -21.41 -12.16 1.78
CA LEU A 291 -21.60 -13.59 1.58
C LEU A 291 -20.53 -14.41 2.31
N GLY A 292 -19.26 -13.97 2.26
CA GLY A 292 -18.17 -14.58 3.02
C GLY A 292 -18.47 -14.63 4.52
N GLY A 293 -18.85 -13.50 5.13
CA GLY A 293 -19.18 -13.44 6.55
C GLY A 293 -20.50 -14.10 6.96
N LEU A 294 -21.43 -14.28 6.02
CA LEU A 294 -22.69 -15.01 6.25
C LEU A 294 -22.49 -16.53 6.19
N LEU A 295 -21.74 -17.00 5.20
CA LEU A 295 -21.56 -18.42 4.91
C LEU A 295 -20.42 -19.04 5.73
N PHE A 296 -19.39 -18.25 6.05
CA PHE A 296 -18.21 -18.68 6.79
C PHE A 296 -18.08 -17.83 8.05
N PRO A 297 -18.62 -18.28 9.20
CA PRO A 297 -18.40 -17.59 10.46
C PRO A 297 -16.93 -17.70 10.88
N ALA A 298 -16.39 -16.66 11.51
CA ALA A 298 -14.99 -16.64 11.92
C ALA A 298 -14.67 -17.65 13.05
N GLY A 299 -15.68 -18.10 13.80
CA GLY A 299 -15.52 -19.08 14.88
C GLY A 299 -14.74 -18.55 16.08
N LEU A 300 -14.63 -19.39 17.11
CA LEU A 300 -13.95 -19.06 18.36
C LEU A 300 -13.16 -20.29 18.83
N LEU A 301 -11.88 -20.10 19.13
CA LEU A 301 -11.05 -21.14 19.74
C LEU A 301 -11.37 -21.23 21.24
N PRO A 302 -10.93 -22.30 21.93
CA PRO A 302 -11.02 -22.34 23.39
C PRO A 302 -10.36 -21.12 24.05
N ALA A 303 -10.84 -20.76 25.23
CA ALA A 303 -10.25 -19.68 26.03
C ALA A 303 -8.76 -19.96 26.28
N ALA A 304 -7.98 -18.88 26.44
CA ALA A 304 -6.59 -19.01 26.87
C ALA A 304 -6.53 -19.73 28.23
N ASP A 305 -5.73 -20.79 28.31
CA ASP A 305 -5.49 -21.55 29.54
C ASP A 305 -4.02 -21.43 29.90
N LEU A 306 -3.69 -20.64 30.92
CA LEU A 306 -2.31 -20.40 31.34
C LEU A 306 -1.70 -21.58 32.10
N THR A 307 -2.46 -22.66 32.31
CA THR A 307 -2.00 -23.90 32.97
C THR A 307 -1.70 -25.03 31.97
N HIS A 308 -2.06 -24.88 30.69
CA HIS A 308 -1.80 -25.90 29.67
C HIS A 308 -1.34 -25.27 28.36
N TRP A 309 -0.41 -25.93 27.67
CA TRP A 309 -0.02 -25.54 26.32
C TRP A 309 -1.12 -25.88 25.31
N PRO A 310 -1.45 -24.95 24.39
CA PRO A 310 -2.44 -25.22 23.35
C PRO A 310 -1.91 -26.28 22.39
N GLN A 311 -2.79 -27.21 22.00
CA GLN A 311 -2.43 -28.39 21.20
C GLN A 311 -2.47 -28.07 19.70
N THR A 312 -3.65 -28.20 19.09
CA THR A 312 -3.92 -27.87 17.70
C THR A 312 -4.72 -26.59 17.65
N ILE A 313 -4.19 -25.58 16.97
CA ILE A 313 -4.87 -24.30 16.78
C ILE A 313 -4.87 -23.92 15.30
N SER A 314 -5.86 -23.14 14.87
CA SER A 314 -5.79 -22.47 13.57
C SER A 314 -4.98 -21.19 13.66
N ILE A 315 -4.09 -20.99 12.70
CA ILE A 315 -3.30 -19.76 12.58
C ILE A 315 -3.72 -18.96 11.36
N ASP A 316 -3.78 -17.64 11.52
CA ASP A 316 -3.93 -16.74 10.40
C ASP A 316 -2.54 -16.36 9.87
N PRO A 317 -2.11 -16.86 8.70
CA PRO A 317 -0.77 -16.57 8.19
C PRO A 317 -0.59 -15.10 7.77
N VAL A 318 -1.64 -14.31 7.61
CA VAL A 318 -1.51 -12.88 7.26
C VAL A 318 -0.99 -12.10 8.46
N PHE A 319 -1.45 -12.43 9.67
CA PHE A 319 -1.09 -11.69 10.89
C PHE A 319 -0.13 -12.45 11.81
N LEU A 320 -0.26 -13.78 11.87
CA LEU A 320 0.40 -14.64 12.86
C LEU A 320 1.47 -15.55 12.25
N PHE A 321 2.02 -15.22 11.06
CA PHE A 321 3.09 -15.99 10.41
C PHE A 321 4.35 -16.17 11.27
N PHE A 322 4.52 -15.36 12.30
CA PHE A 322 5.67 -15.40 13.20
C PHE A 322 5.58 -16.48 14.28
N LEU A 323 4.38 -16.99 14.58
CA LEU A 323 4.18 -18.00 15.63
C LEU A 323 4.80 -19.37 15.31
N PRO A 324 4.76 -19.88 14.05
CA PRO A 324 5.39 -21.16 13.72
C PRO A 324 6.93 -21.15 13.74
N LEU A 325 7.56 -19.98 13.72
CA LEU A 325 9.01 -19.83 13.54
C LEU A 325 9.77 -19.67 14.87
N VAL A 326 9.14 -20.02 16.00
CA VAL A 326 9.67 -19.78 17.36
C VAL A 326 10.69 -20.85 17.76
N GLY A 327 11.87 -20.81 17.12
CA GLY A 327 13.14 -21.33 17.61
C GLY A 327 14.15 -20.19 17.76
N LYS A 328 15.11 -20.27 18.70
CA LYS A 328 16.05 -19.15 18.98
C LYS A 328 16.77 -18.63 17.72
N GLN A 329 17.15 -19.49 16.79
CA GLN A 329 17.85 -19.08 15.55
C GLN A 329 16.86 -18.59 14.47
N THR A 330 15.80 -19.35 14.19
CA THR A 330 14.81 -19.01 13.15
C THR A 330 14.08 -17.71 13.43
N ALA A 331 13.77 -17.42 14.70
CA ALA A 331 13.12 -16.17 15.10
C ALA A 331 14.01 -14.94 14.80
N VAL A 332 15.32 -15.03 15.03
CA VAL A 332 16.27 -13.94 14.74
C VAL A 332 16.33 -13.64 13.25
N PHE A 333 16.41 -14.68 12.41
CA PHE A 333 16.41 -14.50 10.95
C PHE A 333 15.10 -13.90 10.44
N MET A 334 13.96 -14.33 10.97
CA MET A 334 12.66 -13.80 10.59
C MET A 334 12.49 -12.33 10.98
N TRP A 335 12.71 -11.98 12.26
CA TRP A 335 12.57 -10.60 12.72
C TRP A 335 13.63 -9.68 12.11
N GLY A 336 14.87 -10.15 12.01
CA GLY A 336 15.95 -9.44 11.33
C GLY A 336 15.64 -9.21 9.85
N GLY A 337 15.07 -10.22 9.16
CA GLY A 337 14.60 -10.11 7.79
C GLY A 337 13.46 -9.11 7.62
N LEU A 338 12.44 -9.15 8.49
CA LEU A 338 11.33 -8.19 8.45
C LEU A 338 11.80 -6.75 8.71
N LEU A 339 12.69 -6.56 9.69
CA LEU A 339 13.31 -5.27 9.99
C LEU A 339 14.13 -4.78 8.79
N LEU A 340 14.94 -5.65 8.19
CA LEU A 340 15.76 -5.32 7.01
C LEU A 340 14.88 -4.95 5.81
N ILE A 341 13.85 -5.74 5.49
CA ILE A 341 12.91 -5.45 4.39
C ILE A 341 12.22 -4.10 4.61
N THR A 342 11.79 -3.83 5.84
CA THR A 342 11.15 -2.56 6.20
C THR A 342 12.13 -1.40 6.07
N ALA A 343 13.34 -1.52 6.62
CA ALA A 343 14.37 -0.49 6.56
C ALA A 343 14.84 -0.21 5.11
N VAL A 344 15.03 -1.25 4.30
CA VAL A 344 15.31 -1.13 2.87
C VAL A 344 14.16 -0.42 2.18
N SER A 345 12.92 -0.87 2.39
CA SER A 345 11.73 -0.25 1.78
C SER A 345 11.63 1.23 2.13
N LEU A 346 11.82 1.61 3.40
CA LEU A 346 11.81 3.01 3.83
C LEU A 346 12.93 3.83 3.19
N SER A 347 14.11 3.25 2.97
CA SER A 347 15.27 3.94 2.40
C SER A 347 15.31 3.97 0.87
N LEU A 348 14.50 3.16 0.17
CA LEU A 348 14.45 3.09 -1.30
C LEU A 348 14.39 4.44 -2.03
N PRO A 349 13.58 5.44 -1.60
CA PRO A 349 13.53 6.74 -2.26
C PRO A 349 14.89 7.46 -2.34
N TRP A 350 15.78 7.21 -1.39
CA TRP A 350 17.09 7.84 -1.29
C TRP A 350 18.24 6.94 -1.73
N LEU A 351 18.11 5.62 -1.59
CA LEU A 351 19.07 4.66 -2.13
C LEU A 351 19.03 4.61 -3.66
N LEU A 352 17.84 4.79 -4.23
CA LEU A 352 17.61 4.78 -5.67
C LEU A 352 16.95 6.09 -6.11
N PRO A 353 17.66 7.24 -6.02
CA PRO A 353 17.08 8.53 -6.38
C PRO A 353 16.81 8.61 -7.88
N ASP A 354 15.77 9.36 -8.26
CA ASP A 354 15.52 9.65 -9.67
C ASP A 354 16.40 10.83 -10.11
N LYS A 355 17.54 10.51 -10.72
CA LYS A 355 18.46 11.51 -11.30
C LYS A 355 17.98 12.05 -12.65
N SER A 356 16.86 11.54 -13.15
CA SER A 356 16.34 11.80 -14.50
C SER A 356 15.05 12.63 -14.51
N THR A 357 14.57 13.05 -13.34
CA THR A 357 13.38 13.90 -13.21
C THR A 357 13.65 15.27 -13.86
N GLN A 358 13.01 15.51 -15.00
CA GLN A 358 13.00 16.81 -15.67
C GLN A 358 11.76 17.58 -15.19
N SER A 359 11.91 18.48 -14.21
CA SER A 359 10.79 19.33 -13.77
C SER A 359 10.29 20.20 -14.91
N VAL A 360 8.99 20.48 -14.94
CA VAL A 360 8.44 21.37 -15.96
C VAL A 360 8.75 22.81 -15.55
N HIS A 361 9.04 23.67 -16.52
CA HIS A 361 9.23 25.10 -16.30
C HIS A 361 8.25 25.92 -17.12
N ILE A 362 7.75 27.01 -16.54
CA ILE A 362 6.82 27.92 -17.23
C ILE A 362 7.61 29.01 -17.95
N ILE A 363 7.45 29.08 -19.27
CA ILE A 363 7.92 30.20 -20.09
C ILE A 363 6.96 31.36 -19.86
N LYS A 364 7.31 32.24 -18.90
CA LYS A 364 6.45 33.33 -18.43
C LYS A 364 5.94 34.22 -19.57
N ASP A 365 6.78 34.44 -20.59
CA ASP A 365 6.42 35.30 -21.72
C ASP A 365 5.33 34.74 -22.63
N ARG A 366 5.24 33.41 -22.73
CA ARG A 366 4.23 32.71 -23.53
C ARG A 366 2.98 32.34 -22.72
N CYS A 367 3.02 32.53 -21.39
CA CYS A 367 1.91 32.14 -20.53
C CYS A 367 0.72 33.08 -20.75
N THR A 368 -0.41 32.53 -21.18
CA THR A 368 -1.69 33.27 -21.33
C THR A 368 -2.52 33.32 -20.05
N GLY A 369 -2.04 32.75 -18.94
CA GLY A 369 -2.77 32.78 -17.67
C GLY A 369 -4.06 31.95 -17.63
N CYS A 370 -4.37 31.14 -18.65
CA CYS A 370 -5.70 30.55 -18.79
C CYS A 370 -5.97 29.27 -17.96
N THR A 371 -5.13 28.98 -16.96
CA THR A 371 -5.33 28.00 -15.87
C THR A 371 -5.38 26.50 -16.20
N LYS A 372 -5.51 26.11 -17.49
CA LYS A 372 -5.62 24.71 -17.94
C LYS A 372 -4.52 23.80 -17.38
N CYS A 373 -3.27 24.24 -17.40
CA CYS A 373 -2.13 23.45 -16.91
C CYS A 373 -2.22 23.14 -15.41
N ALA A 374 -2.69 24.09 -14.59
CA ALA A 374 -2.93 23.90 -13.16
C ALA A 374 -4.10 22.95 -12.91
N LEU A 375 -5.21 23.11 -13.65
CA LEU A 375 -6.38 22.24 -13.57
C LEU A 375 -6.06 20.80 -13.96
N ASP A 376 -5.26 20.59 -15.01
CA ASP A 376 -4.90 19.26 -15.50
C ASP A 376 -3.81 18.59 -14.67
N CYS A 377 -3.05 19.34 -13.87
CA CYS A 377 -1.98 18.81 -13.03
C CYS A 377 -2.53 17.89 -11.91
N PRO A 378 -2.19 16.58 -11.91
CA PRO A 378 -2.70 15.65 -10.90
C PRO A 378 -1.99 15.77 -9.53
N TYR A 379 -0.89 16.53 -9.49
CA TYR A 379 0.05 16.59 -8.36
C TYR A 379 0.14 17.98 -7.71
N GLN A 380 -0.69 18.93 -8.15
CA GLN A 380 -0.64 20.33 -7.70
C GLN A 380 0.75 20.98 -7.88
N ALA A 381 1.50 20.53 -8.88
CA ALA A 381 2.82 21.06 -9.20
C ALA A 381 2.77 22.37 -9.99
N ILE A 382 1.58 22.87 -10.35
CA ILE A 382 1.40 24.16 -11.03
C ILE A 382 0.28 24.90 -10.29
N ASN A 383 0.59 26.13 -9.87
CA ASN A 383 -0.35 27.04 -9.23
C ASN A 383 -0.56 28.26 -10.13
N MET A 384 -1.75 28.84 -10.09
CA MET A 384 -2.04 30.11 -10.74
C MET A 384 -1.96 31.23 -9.70
N VAL A 385 -1.17 32.25 -9.97
CA VAL A 385 -1.09 33.46 -9.12
C VAL A 385 -1.46 34.68 -9.94
N GLU A 386 -1.87 35.75 -9.26
CA GLU A 386 -2.12 37.03 -9.95
C GLU A 386 -0.84 37.60 -10.53
N ARG A 387 -0.97 38.13 -11.75
CA ARG A 387 0.13 38.69 -12.52
C ARG A 387 0.38 40.13 -12.09
N GLN A 388 1.66 40.51 -12.00
CA GLN A 388 2.13 41.84 -11.58
C GLN A 388 3.01 42.52 -12.63
N ASP A 389 3.09 41.95 -13.85
CA ASP A 389 4.01 42.37 -14.92
C ASP A 389 3.36 43.29 -15.97
N GLY A 390 2.12 43.74 -15.75
CA GLY A 390 1.37 44.61 -16.66
C GLY A 390 0.83 43.95 -17.94
N LYS A 391 1.03 42.64 -18.16
CA LYS A 391 0.49 41.92 -19.33
C LYS A 391 -1.04 41.70 -19.19
N PRO A 392 -1.77 41.53 -20.31
CA PRO A 392 -3.24 41.56 -20.32
C PRO A 392 -3.90 40.44 -19.51
N HIS A 393 -3.20 39.32 -19.28
CA HIS A 393 -3.78 38.18 -18.59
C HIS A 393 -3.66 38.31 -17.07
N LYS A 394 -4.79 38.22 -16.36
CA LYS A 394 -4.88 38.36 -14.90
C LYS A 394 -3.97 37.39 -14.13
N TYR A 395 -3.78 36.16 -14.63
CA TYR A 395 -3.04 35.13 -13.93
C TYR A 395 -1.73 34.75 -14.64
N ILE A 396 -0.79 34.19 -13.89
CA ILE A 396 0.42 33.54 -14.39
C ILE A 396 0.62 32.20 -13.69
N ALA A 397 1.04 31.19 -14.46
CA ALA A 397 1.34 29.88 -13.91
C ALA A 397 2.72 29.88 -13.24
N ILE A 398 2.82 29.28 -12.06
CA ILE A 398 4.07 29.05 -11.33
C ILE A 398 4.20 27.56 -11.02
N GLU A 399 5.31 26.97 -11.41
CA GLU A 399 5.63 25.58 -11.08
C GLU A 399 6.16 25.42 -9.65
N ASN A 400 5.89 24.25 -9.05
CA ASN A 400 6.56 23.77 -7.84
C ASN A 400 7.35 22.50 -8.20
N PRO A 401 8.67 22.59 -8.43
CA PRO A 401 9.49 21.45 -8.82
C PRO A 401 9.46 20.30 -7.80
N ALA A 402 9.27 20.59 -6.51
CA ALA A 402 9.23 19.57 -5.45
C ALA A 402 8.00 18.64 -5.51
N LEU A 403 6.94 19.06 -6.23
CA LEU A 403 5.72 18.27 -6.46
C LEU A 403 5.67 17.65 -7.86
N CYS A 404 6.50 18.13 -8.79
CA CYS A 404 6.50 17.65 -10.16
C CYS A 404 7.06 16.22 -10.27
N VAL A 405 6.39 15.37 -11.06
CA VAL A 405 6.84 14.00 -11.37
C VAL A 405 7.19 13.82 -12.86
N SER A 406 7.38 14.91 -13.59
CA SER A 406 7.75 14.91 -15.02
C SER A 406 6.76 14.19 -15.93
N CYS A 407 5.47 14.18 -15.58
CA CYS A 407 4.45 13.48 -16.38
C CYS A 407 4.11 14.17 -17.72
N GLY A 408 4.46 15.45 -17.88
CA GLY A 408 4.22 16.24 -19.10
C GLY A 408 2.75 16.58 -19.40
N ILE A 409 1.77 16.20 -18.57
CA ILE A 409 0.34 16.45 -18.81
C ILE A 409 0.04 17.93 -19.07
N CYS A 410 0.70 18.83 -18.34
CA CYS A 410 0.58 20.28 -18.50
C CYS A 410 1.04 20.78 -19.86
N ILE A 411 2.01 20.11 -20.50
CA ILE A 411 2.49 20.44 -21.86
C ILE A 411 1.36 20.18 -22.85
N GLY A 412 0.74 19.01 -22.80
CA GLY A 412 -0.43 18.69 -23.64
C GLY A 412 -1.69 19.51 -23.32
N SER A 413 -1.68 20.27 -22.22
CA SER A 413 -2.77 21.17 -21.81
C SER A 413 -2.54 22.62 -22.22
N CYS A 414 -1.33 22.98 -22.63
CA CYS A 414 -0.91 24.37 -22.84
C CYS A 414 -0.98 24.73 -24.34
N ASP A 415 -2.05 25.43 -24.72
CA ASP A 415 -2.21 25.93 -26.09
C ASP A 415 -1.19 27.02 -26.44
N GLY A 416 -0.77 27.81 -25.44
CA GLY A 416 0.25 28.86 -25.61
C GLY A 416 1.69 28.34 -25.63
N VAL A 417 1.91 27.01 -25.61
CA VAL A 417 3.26 26.42 -25.76
C VAL A 417 4.26 26.98 -24.73
N ALA A 418 3.75 27.23 -23.51
CA ALA A 418 4.43 27.95 -22.44
C ALA A 418 5.01 27.04 -21.35
N VAL A 419 5.09 25.73 -21.60
CA VAL A 419 5.53 24.74 -20.62
C VAL A 419 6.61 23.86 -21.22
N THR A 420 7.81 23.88 -20.64
CA THR A 420 8.94 23.01 -21.03
C THR A 420 8.95 21.74 -20.20
N LEU A 421 9.73 20.74 -20.64
CA LEU A 421 10.12 19.59 -19.82
C LEU A 421 11.62 19.67 -19.54
N GLY A 422 12.00 20.07 -18.33
CA GLY A 422 13.38 20.49 -18.06
C GLY A 422 13.76 21.65 -18.98
N ASN A 423 14.90 21.50 -19.66
CA ASN A 423 15.38 22.48 -20.63
C ASN A 423 14.86 22.21 -22.06
N THR A 424 14.06 21.16 -22.26
CA THR A 424 13.50 20.84 -23.56
C THR A 424 12.29 21.74 -23.82
N PRO A 425 12.35 22.61 -24.85
CA PRO A 425 11.20 23.36 -25.29
C PRO A 425 10.12 22.39 -25.82
N PRO A 426 8.83 22.71 -25.65
CA PRO A 426 7.75 21.87 -26.19
C PRO A 426 7.87 21.65 -27.71
N GLU A 427 8.57 22.57 -28.40
CA GLU A 427 8.86 22.50 -29.83
C GLU A 427 9.62 21.28 -30.30
N GLN A 428 10.51 20.80 -29.44
CA GLN A 428 11.33 19.64 -29.75
C GLN A 428 10.48 18.39 -30.02
N LEU A 429 9.24 18.31 -29.52
CA LEU A 429 8.34 17.21 -29.86
C LEU A 429 7.89 17.26 -31.32
N TRP A 430 7.60 18.44 -31.87
CA TRP A 430 7.24 18.60 -33.29
C TRP A 430 8.43 18.23 -34.18
N ASP A 431 9.62 18.75 -33.89
CA ASP A 431 10.85 18.48 -34.64
C ASP A 431 11.15 16.99 -34.73
N VAL A 432 11.03 16.29 -33.58
CA VAL A 432 11.25 14.84 -33.53
C VAL A 432 10.20 14.09 -34.34
N VAL A 433 8.91 14.47 -34.26
CA VAL A 433 7.87 13.80 -35.06
C VAL A 433 8.14 14.00 -36.55
N ALA A 434 8.44 15.23 -36.97
CA ALA A 434 8.75 15.54 -38.37
C ALA A 434 9.95 14.74 -38.86
N ALA A 435 11.06 14.75 -38.11
CA ALA A 435 12.26 13.99 -38.46
C ALA A 435 12.01 12.48 -38.54
N ARG A 436 11.18 11.91 -37.65
CA ARG A 436 10.84 10.48 -37.68
C ARG A 436 9.93 10.11 -38.84
N LEU A 437 9.02 11.01 -39.26
CA LEU A 437 8.22 10.81 -40.48
C LEU A 437 9.09 10.89 -41.73
N THR A 438 9.98 11.88 -41.83
CA THR A 438 10.94 12.01 -42.94
C THR A 438 11.84 10.78 -43.04
N TRP A 439 12.37 10.33 -41.91
CA TRP A 439 13.14 9.08 -41.82
C TRP A 439 12.35 7.87 -42.32
N ALA A 440 11.09 7.69 -41.90
CA ALA A 440 10.27 6.57 -42.34
C ALA A 440 9.95 6.62 -43.85
N LYS A 441 9.68 7.82 -44.39
CA LYS A 441 9.47 8.03 -45.84
C LYS A 441 10.71 7.67 -46.65
N ALA A 442 11.90 8.03 -46.17
CA ALA A 442 13.16 7.72 -46.85
C ALA A 442 13.45 6.22 -46.90
N PHE A 443 13.15 5.49 -45.82
CA PHE A 443 13.39 4.04 -45.75
C PHE A 443 12.35 3.21 -46.51
N TYR A 444 11.07 3.60 -46.47
CA TYR A 444 9.99 2.91 -47.17
C TYR A 444 9.17 3.86 -48.06
N PRO A 445 9.72 4.30 -49.21
CA PRO A 445 9.02 5.20 -50.12
C PRO A 445 7.66 4.62 -50.56
N GLY A 446 6.65 5.48 -50.61
CA GLY A 446 5.29 5.11 -51.05
C GLY A 446 4.52 4.18 -50.10
N THR A 447 5.12 3.74 -48.99
CA THR A 447 4.43 2.91 -48.00
C THR A 447 3.65 3.79 -47.02
N PRO A 448 2.38 3.47 -46.71
CA PRO A 448 1.62 4.23 -45.72
C PRO A 448 2.31 4.19 -44.34
N ILE A 449 2.31 5.32 -43.65
CA ILE A 449 2.98 5.48 -42.36
C ILE A 449 1.95 5.48 -41.23
N ARG A 450 2.07 4.53 -40.31
CA ARG A 450 1.38 4.50 -39.02
C ARG A 450 2.24 5.15 -37.97
N LEU A 451 1.83 6.34 -37.51
CA LEU A 451 2.48 7.04 -36.41
C LEU A 451 1.82 6.65 -35.08
N VAL A 452 2.61 6.17 -34.13
CA VAL A 452 2.14 5.73 -32.82
C VAL A 452 2.74 6.60 -31.72
N PHE A 453 1.88 7.26 -30.95
CA PHE A 453 2.28 7.89 -29.69
C PHE A 453 2.03 6.94 -28.53
N THR A 454 3.03 6.72 -27.67
CA THR A 454 2.88 5.85 -26.51
C THR A 454 3.58 6.36 -25.27
N CYS A 455 3.26 5.83 -24.08
CA CYS A 455 3.90 6.28 -22.84
C CYS A 455 5.21 5.55 -22.54
N HIS A 456 6.06 6.10 -21.67
CA HIS A 456 7.31 5.48 -21.25
C HIS A 456 7.15 4.05 -20.71
N ARG A 457 6.01 3.74 -20.05
CA ARG A 457 5.74 2.39 -19.57
C ARG A 457 5.55 1.40 -20.71
N HIS A 458 4.80 1.74 -21.75
CA HIS A 458 4.66 0.89 -22.95
C HIS A 458 5.98 0.80 -23.73
N ALA A 459 6.70 1.92 -23.85
CA ALA A 459 8.04 2.00 -24.44
C ALA A 459 9.07 1.11 -23.75
N ALA A 460 8.98 0.94 -22.44
CA ALA A 460 9.84 0.07 -21.65
C ALA A 460 9.49 -1.43 -21.78
N HIS A 461 8.35 -1.77 -22.39
CA HIS A 461 7.86 -3.14 -22.53
C HIS A 461 7.53 -3.45 -23.98
N GLY A 462 6.26 -3.57 -24.36
CA GLY A 462 5.85 -4.05 -25.68
C GLY A 462 6.36 -3.22 -26.85
N ALA A 463 6.58 -1.91 -26.66
CA ALA A 463 7.04 -1.02 -27.72
C ALA A 463 8.57 -0.93 -27.84
N GLN A 464 9.35 -1.52 -26.91
CA GLN A 464 10.80 -1.33 -26.83
C GLN A 464 11.52 -1.69 -28.14
N LYS A 465 11.13 -2.80 -28.76
CA LYS A 465 11.70 -3.28 -30.04
C LYS A 465 11.61 -2.23 -31.15
N TYR A 466 10.50 -1.50 -31.24
CA TYR A 466 10.30 -0.47 -32.27
C TYR A 466 11.08 0.84 -32.02
N LEU A 467 11.74 0.96 -30.86
CA LEU A 467 12.54 2.13 -30.49
C LEU A 467 14.04 1.88 -30.68
N THR A 468 14.47 0.63 -30.56
CA THR A 468 15.89 0.24 -30.66
C THR A 468 16.33 -0.07 -32.08
N ASP A 469 15.38 -0.31 -32.98
CA ASP A 469 15.67 -0.69 -34.36
C ASP A 469 16.15 0.52 -35.17
N LEU A 470 17.23 0.32 -35.93
CA LEU A 470 17.77 1.32 -36.86
C LEU A 470 16.93 1.47 -38.13
N THR A 471 15.95 0.59 -38.33
CA THR A 471 14.99 0.60 -39.43
C THR A 471 13.59 0.86 -38.90
N PRO A 472 12.70 1.55 -39.64
CA PRO A 472 11.32 1.69 -39.23
C PRO A 472 10.67 0.32 -39.05
N GLY A 473 9.84 0.18 -38.02
CA GLY A 473 9.09 -1.06 -37.84
C GLY A 473 8.10 -1.28 -38.99
N ARG A 474 7.49 -2.47 -39.03
CA ARG A 474 6.31 -2.70 -39.87
C ARG A 474 5.14 -3.18 -39.04
N THR A 475 3.95 -2.71 -39.39
CA THR A 475 2.71 -3.28 -38.85
C THR A 475 2.45 -4.66 -39.47
N PRO A 476 1.64 -5.52 -38.84
CA PRO A 476 1.22 -6.78 -39.46
C PRO A 476 0.48 -6.60 -40.79
N THR A 477 -0.11 -5.42 -41.01
CA THR A 477 -0.78 -5.01 -42.24
C THR A 477 0.17 -4.42 -43.29
N GLY A 478 1.48 -4.36 -43.00
CA GLY A 478 2.52 -3.95 -43.95
C GLY A 478 2.84 -2.46 -43.99
N GLU A 479 2.22 -1.63 -43.15
CA GLU A 479 2.52 -0.19 -43.07
C GLU A 479 3.88 0.05 -42.39
N SER A 480 4.54 1.15 -42.75
CA SER A 480 5.71 1.62 -42.01
C SER A 480 5.27 2.14 -40.64
N LEU A 481 5.91 1.65 -39.58
CA LEU A 481 5.56 1.96 -38.20
C LEU A 481 6.59 2.90 -37.58
N VAL A 482 6.11 4.05 -37.11
CA VAL A 482 6.90 5.03 -36.35
C VAL A 482 6.35 5.11 -34.94
N VAL A 483 7.15 4.76 -33.93
CA VAL A 483 6.75 4.86 -32.52
C VAL A 483 7.48 6.00 -31.83
N VAL A 484 6.73 6.93 -31.24
CA VAL A 484 7.21 8.08 -30.47
C VAL A 484 6.80 7.91 -28.99
N PRO A 485 7.76 7.66 -28.08
CA PRO A 485 7.50 7.55 -26.65
C PRO A 485 7.38 8.93 -26.01
N LEU A 486 6.46 9.06 -25.06
CA LEU A 486 6.17 10.26 -24.29
C LEU A 486 6.22 9.94 -22.78
N PRO A 487 6.55 10.89 -21.89
CA PRO A 487 6.49 10.65 -20.44
C PRO A 487 5.13 10.14 -19.99
N CYS A 488 4.08 10.70 -20.59
CA CYS A 488 2.73 10.18 -20.59
C CYS A 488 2.10 10.46 -21.95
N VAL A 489 1.12 9.65 -22.37
CA VAL A 489 0.25 10.05 -23.49
C VAL A 489 -0.50 11.37 -23.21
N GLY A 490 -0.64 11.76 -21.93
CA GLY A 490 -1.15 13.06 -21.50
C GLY A 490 -0.31 14.27 -21.94
N THR A 491 0.96 14.04 -22.29
CA THR A 491 1.87 15.06 -22.84
C THR A 491 1.47 15.48 -24.25
N LEU A 492 0.79 14.60 -25.00
CA LEU A 492 0.43 14.83 -26.39
C LEU A 492 -0.53 16.02 -26.53
N PRO A 493 -0.10 17.13 -27.19
CA PRO A 493 -1.00 18.20 -27.56
C PRO A 493 -1.91 17.71 -28.69
N PRO A 494 -3.23 17.99 -28.64
CA PRO A 494 -4.15 17.54 -29.69
C PRO A 494 -3.88 18.18 -31.05
N ASP A 495 -3.24 19.36 -31.11
CA ASP A 495 -2.89 20.06 -32.36
C ASP A 495 -1.73 19.41 -33.13
N LEU A 496 -0.88 18.62 -32.45
CA LEU A 496 0.20 17.88 -33.10
C LEU A 496 -0.35 16.78 -34.04
N LEU A 497 -1.56 16.27 -33.78
CA LEU A 497 -2.15 15.18 -34.56
C LEU A 497 -2.54 15.61 -35.99
N PRO A 498 -3.32 16.70 -36.19
CA PRO A 498 -3.51 17.31 -37.51
C PRO A 498 -2.20 17.51 -38.29
N ARG A 499 -1.22 18.18 -37.65
CA ARG A 499 0.06 18.48 -38.28
C ARG A 499 0.81 17.23 -38.71
N ALA A 500 0.78 16.17 -37.88
CA ALA A 500 1.42 14.91 -38.23
C ALA A 500 0.77 14.24 -39.45
N LEU A 501 -0.55 14.37 -39.63
CA LEU A 501 -1.23 13.91 -40.86
C LEU A 501 -0.78 14.73 -42.07
N GLU A 502 -0.72 16.05 -41.93
CA GLU A 502 -0.25 16.98 -42.98
C GLU A 502 1.22 16.71 -43.36
N MET A 503 2.06 16.38 -42.38
CA MET A 503 3.45 15.95 -42.58
C MET A 503 3.59 14.54 -43.18
N GLY A 504 2.49 13.86 -43.49
CA GLY A 504 2.47 12.60 -44.24
C GLY A 504 2.30 11.32 -43.41
N ALA A 505 1.87 11.40 -42.16
CA ALA A 505 1.33 10.23 -41.47
C ALA A 505 -0.01 9.82 -42.12
N THR A 506 -0.16 8.56 -42.51
CA THR A 506 -1.40 8.04 -43.12
C THR A 506 -2.47 7.75 -42.07
N ASN A 507 -2.04 7.22 -40.93
CA ASN A 507 -2.90 7.04 -39.76
C ASN A 507 -2.10 7.24 -38.47
N ILE A 508 -2.80 7.72 -37.44
CA ILE A 508 -2.20 7.97 -36.14
C ILE A 508 -2.90 7.12 -35.09
N GLN A 509 -2.13 6.52 -34.20
CA GLN A 509 -2.65 5.75 -33.07
C GLN A 509 -2.02 6.21 -31.77
N VAL A 510 -2.86 6.43 -30.75
CA VAL A 510 -2.39 6.71 -29.39
C VAL A 510 -2.58 5.46 -28.54
N ILE A 511 -1.48 4.83 -28.14
CA ILE A 511 -1.50 3.62 -27.31
C ILE A 511 -1.07 3.98 -25.88
N GLY A 512 -2.00 3.89 -24.94
CA GLY A 512 -1.80 4.29 -23.55
C GLY A 512 -2.18 3.20 -22.54
N CYS A 513 -1.91 3.50 -21.26
CA CYS A 513 -2.31 2.65 -20.14
C CYS A 513 -3.82 2.39 -20.11
N PRO A 514 -4.24 1.22 -19.59
CA PRO A 514 -5.66 0.91 -19.46
C PRO A 514 -6.35 1.86 -18.45
N PRO A 515 -7.68 1.88 -18.44
CA PRO A 515 -8.45 2.66 -17.48
C PRO A 515 -7.98 2.36 -16.04
N ASP A 516 -7.87 3.41 -15.23
CA ASP A 516 -7.49 3.34 -13.80
C ASP A 516 -6.08 2.80 -13.47
N ASP A 517 -5.28 2.40 -14.47
CA ASP A 517 -3.89 1.95 -14.29
C ASP A 517 -2.84 2.88 -14.93
N CYS A 518 -3.19 4.15 -15.13
CA CYS A 518 -2.22 5.10 -15.65
C CYS A 518 -1.14 5.39 -14.61
N VAL A 519 0.14 5.23 -15.00
CA VAL A 519 1.31 5.57 -14.17
C VAL A 519 1.24 7.01 -13.67
N ASN A 520 0.76 7.91 -14.53
CA ASN A 520 0.63 9.34 -14.28
C ASN A 520 -0.83 9.75 -14.02
N ARG A 521 -1.60 8.84 -13.39
CA ARG A 521 -2.97 9.01 -12.88
C ARG A 521 -4.03 9.26 -13.95
N GLU A 522 -4.11 10.49 -14.46
CA GLU A 522 -5.20 10.94 -15.32
C GLU A 522 -4.74 11.22 -16.76
N GLY A 523 -3.47 10.99 -17.06
CA GLY A 523 -2.92 11.35 -18.37
C GLY A 523 -3.61 10.64 -19.55
N ASN A 524 -3.93 9.34 -19.42
CA ASN A 524 -4.71 8.62 -20.43
C ASN A 524 -6.15 9.16 -20.55
N LEU A 525 -6.79 9.45 -19.42
CA LEU A 525 -8.14 10.03 -19.36
C LEU A 525 -8.19 11.42 -20.03
N TRP A 526 -7.23 12.30 -19.73
CA TRP A 526 -7.15 13.63 -20.34
C TRP A 526 -6.91 13.55 -21.83
N THR A 527 -5.99 12.70 -22.30
CA THR A 527 -5.80 12.49 -23.74
C THR A 527 -7.08 11.98 -24.39
N ALA A 528 -7.71 10.93 -23.84
CA ALA A 528 -8.98 10.42 -24.37
C ALA A 528 -10.05 11.51 -24.47
N GLN A 529 -10.21 12.33 -23.43
CA GLN A 529 -11.19 13.42 -23.41
C GLN A 529 -10.85 14.55 -24.39
N ARG A 530 -9.58 14.88 -24.60
CA ARG A 530 -9.16 15.87 -25.62
C ARG A 530 -9.44 15.38 -27.03
N LEU A 531 -9.16 14.09 -27.30
CA LEU A 531 -9.38 13.45 -28.60
C LEU A 531 -10.85 13.17 -28.92
N THR A 532 -11.68 12.97 -27.89
CA THR A 532 -13.15 12.90 -27.99
C THR A 532 -13.81 14.27 -27.84
N ARG A 533 -13.02 15.35 -27.75
CA ARG A 533 -13.45 16.75 -27.62
C ARG A 533 -14.27 17.06 -26.35
N GLN A 534 -14.22 16.21 -25.33
CA GLN A 534 -14.86 16.38 -24.02
C GLN A 534 -14.04 17.28 -23.07
N ARG A 535 -12.75 17.48 -23.34
CA ARG A 535 -11.84 18.31 -22.54
C ARG A 535 -11.03 19.26 -23.43
N VAL A 536 -10.74 20.46 -22.93
CA VAL A 536 -9.84 21.42 -23.59
C VAL A 536 -8.37 21.12 -23.25
N PRO A 537 -7.42 21.37 -24.18
CA PRO A 537 -7.68 21.71 -25.57
C PRO A 537 -8.31 20.55 -26.35
N ARG A 538 -9.22 20.88 -27.26
CA ARG A 538 -9.98 19.89 -28.02
C ARG A 538 -9.28 19.62 -29.35
N LEU A 539 -9.26 18.38 -29.81
CA LEU A 539 -8.91 18.06 -31.20
C LEU A 539 -9.79 18.90 -32.15
N LYS A 540 -9.18 19.65 -33.07
CA LYS A 540 -9.87 20.55 -34.02
C LYS A 540 -11.04 19.84 -34.73
N ARG A 541 -12.17 20.54 -34.92
CA ARG A 541 -13.42 19.95 -35.47
C ARG A 541 -13.22 19.23 -36.80
N PRO A 542 -12.46 19.77 -37.78
CA PRO A 542 -12.23 19.11 -39.06
C PRO A 542 -11.58 17.73 -38.94
N PHE A 543 -10.82 17.50 -37.85
CA PHE A 543 -10.11 16.25 -37.60
C PHE A 543 -10.89 15.28 -36.70
N ALA A 544 -12.17 15.55 -36.42
CA ALA A 544 -13.00 14.67 -35.60
C ALA A 544 -13.03 13.23 -36.16
N GLU A 545 -13.19 13.08 -37.48
CA GLU A 545 -13.23 11.79 -38.19
C GLU A 545 -11.92 11.45 -38.93
N ALA A 546 -10.84 12.19 -38.66
CA ALA A 546 -9.51 11.86 -39.17
C ALA A 546 -9.08 10.43 -38.75
N PRO A 547 -8.14 9.78 -39.45
CA PRO A 547 -7.65 8.43 -39.16
C PRO A 547 -6.78 8.38 -37.90
N ILE A 548 -7.30 8.91 -36.80
CA ILE A 548 -6.72 8.94 -35.47
C ILE A 548 -7.49 7.93 -34.60
N THR A 549 -6.79 6.98 -34.02
CA THR A 549 -7.34 5.94 -33.15
C THR A 549 -6.66 5.91 -31.80
N THR A 550 -7.27 5.22 -30.83
CA THR A 550 -6.68 5.03 -29.50
C THR A 550 -6.77 3.57 -29.08
N ALA A 551 -5.80 3.11 -28.29
CA ALA A 551 -5.88 1.84 -27.61
C ALA A 551 -5.42 1.99 -26.15
N TRP A 552 -6.31 1.65 -25.22
CA TRP A 552 -6.07 1.73 -23.78
C TRP A 552 -5.85 0.32 -23.24
N VAL A 553 -4.61 -0.16 -23.32
CA VAL A 553 -4.26 -1.57 -23.11
C VAL A 553 -3.05 -1.72 -22.17
N ALA A 554 -2.88 -2.90 -21.57
CA ALA A 554 -1.70 -3.19 -20.77
C ALA A 554 -0.41 -3.12 -21.64
N PRO A 555 0.76 -2.81 -21.05
CA PRO A 555 2.02 -2.69 -21.78
C PRO A 555 2.44 -3.91 -22.63
N ASN A 556 2.07 -5.13 -22.23
CA ASN A 556 2.33 -6.38 -22.95
C ASN A 556 1.28 -6.72 -24.02
N GLU A 557 0.27 -5.85 -24.19
CA GLU A 557 -0.76 -5.95 -25.23
C GLU A 557 -0.53 -4.89 -26.34
N PHE A 558 0.66 -4.25 -26.37
CA PHE A 558 1.00 -3.23 -27.38
C PHE A 558 0.88 -3.77 -28.82
N ASP A 559 1.40 -4.96 -29.10
CA ASP A 559 1.32 -5.58 -30.43
C ASP A 559 -0.13 -5.90 -30.83
N GLU A 560 -0.96 -6.34 -29.87
CA GLU A 560 -2.40 -6.59 -30.09
C GLU A 560 -3.16 -5.28 -30.34
N ALA A 561 -2.67 -4.14 -29.85
CA ALA A 561 -3.23 -2.83 -30.20
C ALA A 561 -2.90 -2.41 -31.64
N LEU A 562 -1.73 -2.79 -32.16
CA LEU A 562 -1.33 -2.49 -33.55
C LEU A 562 -2.15 -3.25 -34.59
N THR A 563 -2.73 -4.40 -34.23
CA THR A 563 -3.57 -5.19 -35.15
C THR A 563 -5.01 -4.71 -35.24
N ARG A 564 -5.43 -3.77 -34.38
CA ARG A 564 -6.81 -3.26 -34.39
C ARG A 564 -7.06 -2.49 -35.69
N PRO A 565 -8.10 -2.85 -36.46
CA PRO A 565 -8.41 -2.16 -37.70
C PRO A 565 -8.84 -0.71 -37.41
N LEU A 566 -8.63 0.17 -38.38
CA LEU A 566 -9.18 1.52 -38.33
C LEU A 566 -10.71 1.43 -38.35
N PRO A 567 -11.41 2.09 -37.42
CA PRO A 567 -12.87 2.11 -37.43
C PRO A 567 -13.41 2.77 -38.69
N GLU A 568 -14.62 2.35 -39.07
CA GLU A 568 -15.37 2.98 -40.15
C GLU A 568 -15.52 4.49 -39.93
N TYR A 569 -15.45 5.25 -41.03
CA TYR A 569 -15.64 6.70 -41.01
C TYR A 569 -17.02 7.05 -40.44
N GLY A 570 -17.11 8.07 -39.58
CA GLY A 570 -18.34 8.45 -38.87
C GLY A 570 -18.45 7.83 -37.47
N HIS A 571 -17.67 6.78 -37.17
CA HIS A 571 -17.62 6.15 -35.86
C HIS A 571 -16.29 6.36 -35.12
N ARG A 572 -15.30 7.01 -35.75
CA ARG A 572 -13.93 7.09 -35.22
C ARG A 572 -13.87 7.90 -33.93
N LEU A 573 -14.58 9.03 -33.85
CA LEU A 573 -14.57 9.88 -32.66
C LEU A 573 -15.06 9.12 -31.40
N ALA A 574 -16.16 8.36 -31.52
CA ALA A 574 -16.75 7.62 -30.41
C ALA A 574 -15.83 6.51 -29.89
N GLN A 575 -15.03 5.89 -30.76
CA GLN A 575 -14.13 4.81 -30.42
C GLN A 575 -12.83 5.27 -29.74
N ARG A 576 -12.57 6.58 -29.66
CA ARG A 576 -11.41 7.12 -28.93
C ARG A 576 -11.58 7.15 -27.40
N GLY A 577 -12.80 6.87 -26.92
CA GLY A 577 -13.12 6.86 -25.50
C GLY A 577 -12.31 5.82 -24.74
N ILE A 578 -11.99 6.14 -23.47
CA ILE A 578 -11.25 5.22 -22.59
C ILE A 578 -12.15 4.20 -21.89
N THR A 579 -13.41 4.57 -21.66
CA THR A 579 -14.39 3.73 -20.98
C THR A 579 -15.47 3.29 -21.93
N HIS A 580 -15.81 2.01 -21.89
CA HIS A 580 -16.90 1.43 -22.67
C HIS A 580 -18.06 1.01 -21.75
N ALA A 581 -19.23 0.79 -22.33
CA ALA A 581 -20.39 0.28 -21.60
C ALA A 581 -20.13 -1.17 -21.17
N LEU A 582 -20.38 -1.46 -19.90
CA LEU A 582 -20.18 -2.79 -19.33
C LEU A 582 -21.47 -3.60 -19.36
N HIS A 583 -21.34 -4.89 -19.67
CA HIS A 583 -22.42 -5.86 -19.59
C HIS A 583 -22.32 -6.68 -18.30
N TRP A 584 -23.46 -7.04 -17.71
CA TRP A 584 -23.51 -7.83 -16.47
C TRP A 584 -22.71 -9.13 -16.54
N ARG A 585 -22.63 -9.76 -17.72
CA ARG A 585 -21.85 -11.00 -17.96
C ARG A 585 -20.34 -10.82 -17.73
N GLN A 586 -19.81 -9.60 -17.90
CA GLN A 586 -18.39 -9.30 -17.67
C GLN A 586 -18.07 -9.15 -16.17
N PHE A 587 -19.06 -8.84 -15.34
CA PHE A 587 -18.88 -8.76 -13.88
C PHE A 587 -18.78 -10.13 -13.21
N VAL A 588 -19.46 -11.14 -13.76
CA VAL A 588 -19.43 -12.51 -13.23
C VAL A 588 -18.01 -13.04 -13.05
N PRO A 589 -17.12 -13.07 -14.07
CA PRO A 589 -15.75 -13.57 -13.89
C PRO A 589 -14.93 -12.71 -12.91
N ALA A 590 -15.12 -11.38 -12.90
CA ALA A 590 -14.42 -10.50 -11.97
C ALA A 590 -14.80 -10.77 -10.51
N PHE A 591 -16.09 -10.95 -10.23
CA PHE A 591 -16.59 -11.23 -8.88
C PHE A 591 -16.33 -12.66 -8.45
N MET A 592 -16.38 -13.63 -9.37
CA MET A 592 -15.95 -15.01 -9.10
C MET A 592 -14.47 -15.07 -8.72
N LEU A 593 -13.62 -14.28 -9.38
CA LEU A 593 -12.20 -14.18 -9.00
C LEU A 593 -12.04 -13.59 -7.59
N LEU A 594 -12.76 -12.52 -7.25
CA LEU A 594 -12.75 -11.97 -5.88
C LEU A 594 -13.25 -12.97 -4.84
N ALA A 595 -14.34 -13.70 -5.15
CA ALA A 595 -14.88 -14.72 -4.27
C ALA A 595 -13.89 -15.87 -4.08
N LEU A 596 -13.23 -16.33 -5.14
CA LEU A 596 -12.19 -17.35 -5.06
C LEU A 596 -11.03 -16.89 -4.17
N VAL A 597 -10.53 -15.67 -4.36
CA VAL A 597 -9.47 -15.11 -3.51
C VAL A 597 -9.90 -15.02 -2.04
N MET A 598 -11.14 -14.59 -1.79
CA MET A 598 -11.71 -14.55 -0.43
C MET A 598 -11.79 -15.95 0.18
N LEU A 599 -12.30 -16.94 -0.56
CA LEU A 599 -12.37 -18.32 -0.09
C LEU A 599 -10.99 -18.90 0.17
N THR A 600 -10.00 -18.61 -0.69
CA THR A 600 -8.61 -19.00 -0.45
C THR A 600 -8.07 -18.33 0.81
N GLN A 601 -8.33 -17.04 1.03
CA GLN A 601 -7.94 -16.36 2.26
C GLN A 601 -8.58 -17.04 3.49
N ILE A 602 -9.89 -17.28 3.48
CA ILE A 602 -10.60 -17.95 4.58
C ILE A 602 -9.97 -19.31 4.86
N TRP A 603 -9.79 -20.12 3.84
CA TRP A 603 -9.17 -21.45 3.95
C TRP A 603 -7.75 -21.39 4.52
N LEU A 604 -6.92 -20.44 4.07
CA LEU A 604 -5.57 -20.25 4.60
C LEU A 604 -5.57 -19.85 6.08
N THR A 605 -6.61 -19.19 6.59
CA THR A 605 -6.71 -18.81 8.01
C THR A 605 -7.17 -19.93 8.94
N ASP A 606 -7.56 -21.08 8.39
CA ASP A 606 -7.97 -22.27 9.13
C ASP A 606 -6.95 -23.41 9.05
N ILE A 607 -5.72 -23.12 8.61
CA ILE A 607 -4.63 -24.11 8.60
C ILE A 607 -4.32 -24.52 10.05
N GLU A 608 -4.41 -25.83 10.31
CA GLU A 608 -4.04 -26.41 11.60
C GLU A 608 -2.53 -26.31 11.84
N PHE A 609 -2.19 -25.80 13.01
CA PHE A 609 -0.84 -25.66 13.49
C PHE A 609 -0.71 -26.29 14.87
N ARG A 610 0.37 -27.05 15.09
CA ARG A 610 0.74 -27.67 16.37
C ARG A 610 1.96 -26.95 16.92
N PRO A 611 1.81 -25.96 17.83
CA PRO A 611 2.91 -25.17 18.34
C PRO A 611 3.91 -25.99 19.15
N PHE A 612 3.43 -27.04 19.82
CA PHE A 612 4.20 -27.86 20.74
C PHE A 612 3.97 -29.36 20.46
N PRO A 613 4.58 -29.92 19.39
CA PRO A 613 4.36 -31.33 19.01
C PRO A 613 4.78 -32.32 20.11
N GLU A 614 5.82 -31.99 20.88
CA GLU A 614 6.35 -32.84 21.96
C GLU A 614 5.63 -32.66 23.31
N ARG A 615 4.67 -31.72 23.41
CA ARG A 615 3.91 -31.42 24.64
C ARG A 615 4.80 -31.24 25.88
N PRO A 616 5.64 -30.20 25.91
CA PRO A 616 6.58 -30.00 27.00
C PRO A 616 5.82 -29.76 28.32
N SER A 617 6.13 -30.53 29.35
CA SER A 617 5.79 -30.20 30.74
C SER A 617 6.69 -29.06 31.21
N THR A 618 6.11 -28.00 31.74
CA THR A 618 6.84 -26.78 32.12
C THR A 618 6.59 -26.42 33.56
N ILE A 619 7.65 -26.06 34.28
CA ILE A 619 7.58 -25.44 35.60
C ILE A 619 7.92 -23.96 35.42
N GLU A 620 7.00 -23.08 35.80
CA GLU A 620 7.21 -21.63 35.81
C GLU A 620 7.37 -21.14 37.24
N VAL A 621 8.44 -20.40 37.53
CA VAL A 621 8.59 -19.69 38.81
C VAL A 621 8.33 -18.22 38.53
N VAL A 622 7.27 -17.67 39.12
CA VAL A 622 6.89 -16.26 38.99
C VAL A 622 6.72 -15.66 40.38
N LEU A 623 7.68 -14.84 40.81
CA LEU A 623 7.54 -14.01 42.00
C LEU A 623 7.16 -12.61 41.55
N THR A 624 6.02 -12.09 42.02
CA THR A 624 5.60 -10.73 41.64
C THR A 624 6.41 -9.65 42.37
N ASP A 625 6.90 -10.02 43.55
CA ASP A 625 7.93 -9.36 44.33
C ASP A 625 8.76 -10.41 45.09
N VAL A 626 10.08 -10.35 44.97
CA VAL A 626 11.00 -11.25 45.65
C VAL A 626 11.06 -11.02 47.16
N ALA A 627 10.71 -9.81 47.62
CA ALA A 627 10.70 -9.49 49.05
C ALA A 627 9.42 -9.97 49.75
N GLU A 628 8.32 -10.19 49.03
CA GLU A 628 7.01 -10.53 49.58
C GLU A 628 7.02 -11.79 50.46
N PRO A 629 7.65 -12.92 50.04
CA PRO A 629 7.75 -14.11 50.88
C PRO A 629 8.58 -13.90 52.16
N LEU A 630 9.44 -12.87 52.18
CA LEU A 630 10.28 -12.51 53.32
C LEU A 630 9.67 -11.40 54.18
N ALA A 631 8.57 -10.78 53.76
CA ALA A 631 7.97 -9.62 54.41
C ALA A 631 7.49 -9.94 55.84
N HIS A 632 7.15 -11.19 56.13
CA HIS A 632 6.77 -11.65 57.48
C HIS A 632 7.95 -11.66 58.46
N SER A 633 9.19 -11.54 57.98
CA SER A 633 10.41 -11.50 58.80
C SER A 633 11.42 -10.48 58.25
N GLN A 634 11.15 -9.20 58.53
CA GLN A 634 12.04 -8.08 58.18
C GLN A 634 13.46 -8.25 58.76
N THR A 635 13.56 -8.99 59.87
CA THR A 635 14.82 -9.42 60.49
C THR A 635 15.68 -10.28 59.55
N ILE A 636 15.08 -11.22 58.83
CA ILE A 636 15.78 -12.11 57.88
C ILE A 636 16.31 -11.30 56.70
N ALA A 637 15.47 -10.43 56.10
CA ALA A 637 15.87 -9.58 54.98
C ALA A 637 17.08 -8.67 55.34
N ASN A 638 17.15 -8.20 56.58
CA ASN A 638 18.25 -7.35 57.07
C ASN A 638 19.56 -8.13 57.32
N MET A 639 19.49 -9.43 57.65
CA MET A 639 20.65 -10.28 57.91
C MET A 639 21.40 -10.69 56.63
N LEU A 640 20.72 -10.75 55.48
CA LEU A 640 21.32 -11.13 54.21
C LEU A 640 22.33 -10.07 53.73
N ILE A 641 23.53 -10.49 53.31
CA ILE A 641 24.59 -9.60 52.81
C ILE A 641 24.72 -9.70 51.28
N GLN A 642 24.78 -10.91 50.75
CA GLN A 642 24.82 -11.23 49.32
C GLN A 642 23.72 -12.25 48.99
N PRO A 643 22.45 -11.83 49.01
CA PRO A 643 21.32 -12.72 48.78
C PRO A 643 21.31 -13.25 47.35
N GLU A 644 20.89 -14.50 47.20
CA GLU A 644 20.70 -15.18 45.93
C GLU A 644 19.50 -16.11 46.02
N LEU A 645 18.66 -16.08 44.99
CA LEU A 645 17.54 -17.00 44.85
C LEU A 645 18.02 -18.25 44.11
N VAL A 646 17.86 -19.43 44.73
CA VAL A 646 18.28 -20.72 44.19
C VAL A 646 17.07 -21.64 44.02
N LEU A 647 16.84 -22.11 42.80
CA LEU A 647 15.84 -23.14 42.50
C LEU A 647 16.54 -24.49 42.44
N TRP A 648 16.12 -25.41 43.30
CA TRP A 648 16.57 -26.80 43.34
C TRP A 648 15.52 -27.72 42.73
N LEU A 649 15.99 -28.70 41.96
CA LEU A 649 15.18 -29.73 41.33
C LEU A 649 15.75 -31.10 41.71
N ASN A 650 14.96 -31.94 42.38
CA ASN A 650 15.36 -33.28 42.84
C ASN A 650 16.69 -33.29 43.62
N GLY A 651 16.91 -32.27 44.47
CA GLY A 651 18.10 -32.16 45.31
C GLY A 651 19.34 -31.60 44.60
N HIS A 652 19.23 -31.12 43.35
CA HIS A 652 20.31 -30.45 42.62
C HIS A 652 19.98 -28.99 42.30
N PRO A 653 20.93 -28.04 42.42
CA PRO A 653 20.68 -26.64 42.08
C PRO A 653 20.54 -26.51 40.56
N TYR A 654 19.38 -26.01 40.11
CA TYR A 654 19.05 -25.85 38.70
C TYR A 654 19.29 -24.43 38.21
N TRP A 655 18.88 -23.44 38.99
CA TRP A 655 18.96 -22.02 38.62
C TRP A 655 19.31 -21.18 39.83
N GLN A 656 20.17 -20.18 39.60
CA GLN A 656 20.70 -19.28 40.63
C GLN A 656 20.56 -17.84 40.12
N HIS A 657 20.03 -16.96 40.95
CA HIS A 657 19.80 -15.56 40.59
C HIS A 657 20.28 -14.62 41.70
N PRO A 658 21.47 -14.01 41.54
CA PRO A 658 22.02 -13.13 42.56
C PRO A 658 21.18 -11.86 42.66
N LEU A 659 20.88 -11.48 43.89
CA LEU A 659 20.11 -10.29 44.24
C LEU A 659 21.02 -9.29 44.95
N LYS A 660 20.76 -7.99 44.76
CA LYS A 660 21.39 -6.94 45.56
C LYS A 660 20.60 -6.77 46.85
N LYS A 661 21.28 -6.60 47.99
CA LYS A 661 20.61 -6.38 49.29
C LYS A 661 19.56 -5.26 49.26
N ALA A 662 19.81 -4.18 48.54
CA ALA A 662 18.86 -3.08 48.37
C ALA A 662 17.51 -3.52 47.76
N GLN A 663 17.48 -4.63 47.01
CA GLN A 663 16.28 -5.18 46.39
C GLN A 663 15.34 -5.87 47.38
N LEU A 664 15.81 -6.20 48.59
CA LEU A 664 15.00 -6.84 49.63
C LEU A 664 14.42 -5.85 50.64
N GLY A 665 14.86 -4.59 50.61
CA GLY A 665 14.43 -3.55 51.55
C GLY A 665 13.80 -2.32 50.89
N ASN A 666 13.68 -2.29 49.56
CA ASN A 666 13.06 -1.20 48.83
C ASN A 666 11.55 -1.43 48.69
N SER A 667 10.75 -0.35 48.64
CA SER A 667 9.29 -0.43 48.45
C SER A 667 8.86 -0.81 47.03
N ASP A 668 9.80 -0.87 46.09
CA ASP A 668 9.53 -1.19 44.69
C ASP A 668 9.57 -2.72 44.51
N ALA A 669 8.44 -3.30 44.11
CA ALA A 669 8.32 -4.73 43.84
C ALA A 669 9.30 -5.19 42.76
N ILE A 670 10.13 -6.20 43.08
CA ILE A 670 11.12 -6.73 42.14
C ILE A 670 10.68 -8.10 41.65
N PRO A 671 10.23 -8.22 40.40
CA PRO A 671 9.68 -9.45 39.89
C PRO A 671 10.78 -10.40 39.43
N VAL A 672 10.57 -11.69 39.67
CA VAL A 672 11.42 -12.77 39.15
C VAL A 672 10.57 -13.71 38.31
N TYR A 673 11.12 -14.08 37.16
CA TYR A 673 10.51 -15.04 36.25
C TYR A 673 11.56 -15.99 35.71
N ASN A 674 11.31 -17.29 35.85
CA ASN A 674 12.11 -18.34 35.24
C ASN A 674 11.20 -19.48 34.75
N THR A 675 11.61 -20.14 33.68
CA THR A 675 10.87 -21.27 33.09
C THR A 675 11.79 -22.46 32.89
N LEU A 676 11.34 -23.63 33.33
CA LEU A 676 12.06 -24.88 33.23
C LEU A 676 11.20 -25.90 32.46
N SER A 677 11.73 -26.48 31.39
CA SER A 677 11.11 -27.62 30.70
C SER A 677 11.60 -28.94 31.31
N VAL A 678 10.67 -29.77 31.76
CA VAL A 678 10.92 -31.10 32.35
C VAL A 678 10.19 -32.19 31.57
N SER A 679 10.55 -33.45 31.79
CA SER A 679 9.74 -34.59 31.36
C SER A 679 8.47 -34.70 32.22
N PRO A 680 7.40 -35.38 31.76
CA PRO A 680 6.23 -35.60 32.59
C PRO A 680 6.59 -36.46 33.81
N GLY A 681 6.20 -36.05 35.01
CA GLY A 681 6.57 -36.74 36.24
C GLY A 681 6.40 -35.90 37.51
N GLN A 682 6.89 -36.45 38.63
CA GLN A 682 6.93 -35.77 39.92
C GLN A 682 8.34 -35.24 40.19
N TYR A 683 8.41 -33.99 40.61
CA TYR A 683 9.66 -33.30 40.90
C TYR A 683 9.61 -32.70 42.29
N HIS A 684 10.64 -32.97 43.09
CA HIS A 684 10.84 -32.30 44.36
C HIS A 684 11.48 -30.94 44.09
N ILE A 685 10.75 -29.86 44.35
CA ILE A 685 11.16 -28.49 44.03
C ILE A 685 11.37 -27.72 45.32
N GLN A 686 12.56 -27.15 45.47
CA GLN A 686 12.85 -26.21 46.55
C GLN A 686 13.26 -24.86 45.98
N LEU A 687 12.55 -23.81 46.40
CA LEU A 687 12.96 -22.44 46.14
C LEU A 687 13.58 -21.89 47.42
N GLN A 688 14.85 -21.49 47.36
CA GLN A 688 15.62 -21.06 48.52
C GLN A 688 16.18 -19.66 48.33
N MET A 689 16.16 -18.84 49.37
CA MET A 689 16.95 -17.61 49.48
C MET A 689 18.23 -17.94 50.25
N GLN A 690 19.38 -17.89 49.58
CA GLN A 690 20.69 -18.17 50.16
C GLN A 690 21.50 -16.88 50.29
N ASP A 691 22.31 -16.74 51.33
CA ASP A 691 23.32 -15.69 51.42
C ASP A 691 24.70 -16.25 51.13
N ARG A 692 25.32 -15.82 50.03
CA ARG A 692 26.67 -16.27 49.66
C ARG A 692 27.74 -15.89 50.70
N ALA A 693 27.53 -14.82 51.45
CA ALA A 693 28.52 -14.33 52.41
C ALA A 693 28.50 -15.11 53.73
N THR A 694 27.31 -15.51 54.19
CA THR A 694 27.11 -16.16 55.50
C THR A 694 26.81 -17.65 55.41
N GLY A 695 26.42 -18.14 54.23
CA GLY A 695 26.00 -19.53 54.01
C GLY A 695 24.59 -19.84 54.53
N VAL A 696 23.88 -18.85 55.09
CA VAL A 696 22.53 -19.02 55.61
C VAL A 696 21.56 -19.27 54.45
N THR A 697 20.68 -20.26 54.62
CA THR A 697 19.69 -20.67 53.63
C THR A 697 18.29 -20.61 54.22
N TYR A 698 17.38 -19.93 53.52
CA TYR A 698 15.96 -19.85 53.87
C TYR A 698 15.15 -20.53 52.77
N VAL A 699 14.31 -21.49 53.14
CA VAL A 699 13.47 -22.20 52.19
C VAL A 699 12.15 -21.44 52.04
N LEU A 700 11.89 -20.94 50.84
CA LEU A 700 10.66 -20.20 50.51
C LEU A 700 9.54 -21.14 50.07
N PHE A 701 9.89 -22.21 49.36
CA PHE A 701 8.96 -23.23 48.88
C PHE A 701 9.66 -24.58 48.90
N ASP A 702 8.96 -25.63 49.34
CA ASP A 702 9.45 -27.00 49.40
C ASP A 702 8.26 -27.95 49.22
N ASP A 703 8.08 -28.49 48.01
CA ASP A 703 6.99 -29.41 47.73
C ASP A 703 7.31 -30.32 46.54
N VAL A 704 6.54 -31.41 46.42
CA VAL A 704 6.54 -32.30 45.26
C VAL A 704 5.49 -31.83 44.27
N VAL A 705 5.96 -31.28 43.15
CA VAL A 705 5.09 -30.82 42.06
C VAL A 705 5.01 -31.91 40.99
N SER A 706 3.79 -32.36 40.72
CA SER A 706 3.49 -33.26 39.60
C SER A 706 3.16 -32.43 38.37
N VAL A 707 3.79 -32.75 37.23
CA VAL A 707 3.53 -32.05 35.95
C VAL A 707 3.26 -33.09 34.87
N ALA A 708 2.07 -33.04 34.27
CA ALA A 708 1.69 -33.90 33.16
C ALA A 708 2.18 -33.35 31.81
N ALA A 709 2.15 -34.18 30.76
CA ALA A 709 2.56 -33.78 29.42
C ALA A 709 1.70 -32.60 28.90
N GLY A 710 2.35 -31.48 28.57
CA GLY A 710 1.69 -30.26 28.11
C GLY A 710 1.11 -29.37 29.22
N GLU A 711 1.30 -29.73 30.49
CA GLU A 711 0.91 -28.92 31.65
C GLU A 711 1.99 -27.87 31.98
N ILE A 712 1.54 -26.74 32.50
CA ILE A 712 2.36 -25.64 33.01
C ILE A 712 2.07 -25.54 34.52
N ALA A 713 2.98 -26.05 35.34
CA ALA A 713 2.92 -25.90 36.78
C ALA A 713 3.58 -24.58 37.18
N ARG A 714 2.79 -23.61 37.62
CA ARG A 714 3.29 -22.29 38.05
C ARG A 714 3.43 -22.24 39.57
N ILE A 715 4.64 -21.96 40.03
CA ILE A 715 4.98 -21.63 41.41
C ILE A 715 4.97 -20.11 41.51
N THR A 716 4.01 -19.58 42.26
CA THR A 716 3.87 -18.15 42.48
C THR A 716 3.50 -17.88 43.93
N TYR A 717 3.90 -16.72 44.46
CA TYR A 717 3.51 -16.28 45.79
C TYR A 717 2.33 -15.31 45.64
N GLU A 718 1.15 -15.73 46.11
CA GLU A 718 -0.07 -14.93 46.06
C GLU A 718 -0.85 -15.07 47.37
N ASN A 719 -1.44 -13.97 47.85
CA ASN A 719 -2.23 -13.94 49.07
C ASN A 719 -1.49 -14.51 50.31
N GLY A 720 -0.18 -14.23 50.41
CA GLY A 720 0.63 -14.64 51.56
C GLY A 720 1.13 -16.08 51.55
N ARG A 721 0.98 -16.84 50.44
CA ARG A 721 1.41 -18.25 50.36
C ARG A 721 1.76 -18.71 48.96
N PHE A 722 2.46 -19.85 48.87
CA PHE A 722 2.69 -20.59 47.62
C PHE A 722 1.62 -21.68 47.40
N PRO A 723 0.86 -21.69 46.28
CA PRO A 723 0.03 -22.82 45.86
C PRO A 723 0.88 -24.01 45.34
N PRO A 724 0.42 -25.29 45.42
CA PRO A 724 -0.92 -25.78 45.74
C PRO A 724 -1.01 -26.35 47.17
N CYS A 725 -0.76 -25.54 48.19
CA CYS A 725 -0.88 -25.99 49.58
C CYS A 725 -2.33 -26.42 49.91
N ARG A 726 -2.64 -27.73 49.85
CA ARG A 726 -3.92 -28.33 50.29
C ARG A 726 -3.72 -28.97 51.67
N GLY A 727 -4.24 -28.32 52.71
CA GLY A 727 -4.30 -28.87 54.08
C GLY A 727 -3.54 -28.06 55.13
N ASN A 728 -3.54 -28.54 56.37
CA ASN A 728 -2.97 -27.88 57.56
C ASN A 728 -1.43 -27.98 57.69
N ASN A 729 -0.73 -28.48 56.67
CA ASN A 729 0.73 -28.67 56.70
C ASN A 729 1.45 -27.71 55.73
N CYS A 730 1.13 -26.42 55.78
CA CYS A 730 2.03 -25.41 55.23
C CYS A 730 2.92 -24.94 56.38
N PRO A 731 4.26 -24.99 56.27
CA PRO A 731 5.10 -24.29 57.23
C PRO A 731 4.78 -22.79 57.16
N GLU A 732 4.51 -22.18 58.32
CA GLU A 732 4.36 -20.72 58.50
C GLU A 732 5.62 -19.94 58.12
#